data_AF-A0A0F5L6F4-F1
#
_entry.id   AF-A0A0F5L6F4-F1
#
_cell.length_a   1.000
_cell.length_b   1.000
_cell.length_c   1.000
_cell.angle_alpha   90.00
_cell.angle_beta   90.00
_cell.angle_gamma   90.00
#
_symmetry.space_group_name_H-M   'P 1'
#
loop_
_entity.id
_entity.type
_entity.pdbx_description
1 polymer ?
#
loop_
_entity_poly.entity_id
_entity_poly.type
_entity_poly.pdbx_seq_one_letter_code
_entity_poly.pdbx_strand_id
1 'polypeptide(L)'
;MTAQFSLVTTWTPASDTEPLGYGIELTNIGDEAASNFELGFSGPARVDPHATLENGKLLKRLSNHTLIAPPDGFVLEPGATWTATARGLSYGLRHWSDGANSAYVVLENGQVVTIPTQPTKGKGHNAPLLKGAAKFPVPAKAPVAHPIIPWPKSVATTGGRIAPVGLDLKPQSEAANRAAAAFAGLVDDLFPVEAIVRPASEAGMPVDVIEKAGLGPEAYELSFGEDRASIAASTRQGMFYGLVTLGQILRGARHYPHTFSFPTGGTITDEPGFGFRGSHLDVARQFYTGAEVSQLLKIMAWNKMNRFHWHLTEDEAWRIEIDAYPALTEVAAWRGHGKALPPLLGSGPQPTGGFYSKNVVRQIVALADSLGITIIPEIDMPGHFYAALQALPELRDPNETGEYQSVQGFPNNSLNPAHEPVYKFVETVIDEVLDLFPAGIFHLGADEVPLAAWSGSPLALDMIETLAGPAMREKHAKQFNQLGNHHGADEIEGSPTAILQAEFIKRVHAYISSKGAITGGWEEAAHGDAVDKAKSYVIGWRNVEINAALAERGFDIVVSPGQRYYLDMANGISWAEPGAGWAGWSGPQETYEFEARAGFSEEGLKHLLGVQSCIWSESMTDRAIFDRLVFPRLSAVAEAGWTLPERKSWERFKALVGLMPIMYGHWAAE
;
A
#
# COMPACT_ATOMS: atom_id res chain seq x y z
N MET A 1 38.21 22.37 6.89
CA MET A 1 37.76 21.45 7.92
C MET A 1 36.32 21.06 7.60
N THR A 2 36.05 19.77 7.57
CA THR A 2 34.84 19.13 7.07
C THR A 2 34.48 17.97 8.00
N ALA A 3 33.43 18.15 8.80
CA ALA A 3 32.81 17.06 9.53
C ALA A 3 32.07 16.13 8.54
N GLN A 4 32.52 14.88 8.46
CA GLN A 4 31.92 13.84 7.62
C GLN A 4 31.94 12.52 8.37
N PHE A 5 30.86 11.77 8.25
CA PHE A 5 30.69 10.49 8.94
C PHE A 5 30.14 9.43 7.99
N SER A 6 30.29 8.16 8.36
CA SER A 6 29.58 7.04 7.73
C SER A 6 28.99 6.15 8.81
N LEU A 7 27.78 5.62 8.56
CA LEU A 7 27.10 4.71 9.47
C LEU A 7 26.99 3.32 8.87
N VAL A 8 27.40 2.32 9.65
CA VAL A 8 27.07 0.91 9.41
C VAL A 8 26.23 0.42 10.58
N THR A 9 25.13 -0.25 10.29
CA THR A 9 24.34 -0.96 11.29
C THR A 9 24.44 -2.46 11.06
N THR A 10 24.46 -3.22 12.15
CA THR A 10 24.59 -4.68 12.12
C THR A 10 23.46 -5.34 12.91
N TRP A 11 23.06 -6.54 12.48
CA TRP A 11 22.04 -7.33 13.14
C TRP A 11 22.58 -8.68 13.57
N THR A 12 22.46 -8.97 14.86
CA THR A 12 22.76 -10.27 15.47
C THR A 12 21.50 -10.81 16.13
N PRO A 13 20.92 -11.92 15.63
CA PRO A 13 19.78 -12.55 16.31
C PRO A 13 20.22 -13.11 17.67
N ALA A 14 19.26 -13.23 18.60
CA ALA A 14 19.51 -13.88 19.88
C ALA A 14 19.88 -15.36 19.68
N SER A 15 20.71 -15.88 20.56
CA SER A 15 21.06 -17.30 20.67
C SER A 15 21.07 -17.73 22.13
N ASP A 16 21.27 -19.02 22.40
CA ASP A 16 21.32 -19.54 23.78
C ASP A 16 22.44 -18.89 24.64
N THR A 17 23.48 -18.35 24.00
CA THR A 17 24.67 -17.81 24.68
C THR A 17 24.88 -16.32 24.49
N GLU A 18 24.18 -15.67 23.56
CA GLU A 18 24.31 -14.25 23.26
C GLU A 18 22.93 -13.61 23.10
N PRO A 19 22.63 -12.49 23.78
CA PRO A 19 21.42 -11.74 23.51
C PRO A 19 21.44 -11.17 22.10
N LEU A 20 20.26 -10.85 21.55
CA LEU A 20 20.18 -10.11 20.29
C LEU A 20 20.99 -8.81 20.38
N GLY A 21 21.45 -8.33 19.24
CA GLY A 21 22.24 -7.11 19.16
C GLY A 21 21.97 -6.36 17.87
N TYR A 22 21.57 -5.09 18.00
CA TYR A 22 21.57 -4.14 16.91
C TYR A 22 22.78 -3.22 17.07
N GLY A 23 23.83 -3.52 16.30
CA GLY A 23 25.11 -2.82 16.37
C GLY A 23 25.11 -1.56 15.53
N ILE A 24 25.81 -0.55 16.04
CA ILE A 24 25.87 0.81 15.49
C ILE A 24 27.34 1.18 15.42
N GLU A 25 27.85 1.41 14.21
CA GLU A 25 29.25 1.77 13.95
C GLU A 25 29.29 3.10 13.22
N LEU A 26 29.57 4.18 13.96
CA LEU A 26 29.74 5.52 13.41
C LEU A 26 31.22 5.81 13.24
N THR A 27 31.66 5.94 11.98
CA THR A 27 33.05 6.29 11.67
C THR A 27 33.15 7.76 11.27
N ASN A 28 34.10 8.47 11.86
CA ASN A 28 34.46 9.82 11.43
C ASN A 28 35.43 9.74 10.25
N ILE A 29 34.95 10.11 9.06
CA ILE A 29 35.72 10.10 7.81
C ILE A 29 36.17 11.52 7.40
N GLY A 30 35.90 12.52 8.26
CA GLY A 30 36.32 13.90 8.09
C GLY A 30 37.73 14.16 8.65
N ASP A 31 38.05 15.44 8.83
CA ASP A 31 39.32 15.94 9.36
C ASP A 31 39.20 16.68 10.71
N GLU A 32 38.00 16.71 11.30
CA GLU A 32 37.71 17.32 12.62
C GLU A 32 37.26 16.27 13.63
N ALA A 33 37.73 16.37 14.87
CA ALA A 33 37.22 15.57 15.98
C ALA A 33 35.79 16.01 16.37
N ALA A 34 34.94 15.06 16.77
CA ALA A 34 33.59 15.35 17.22
C ALA A 34 33.41 14.99 18.71
N SER A 35 33.12 15.98 19.53
CA SER A 35 32.68 15.84 20.94
C SER A 35 31.20 16.19 21.08
N ASN A 36 30.56 15.71 22.15
CA ASN A 36 29.20 16.09 22.55
C ASN A 36 28.17 16.02 21.40
N PHE A 37 28.33 15.05 20.50
CA PHE A 37 27.48 14.88 19.34
C PHE A 37 26.33 13.91 19.63
N GLU A 38 25.25 14.05 18.88
CA GLU A 38 24.12 13.12 18.86
C GLU A 38 24.04 12.42 17.50
N LEU A 39 23.70 11.14 17.50
CA LEU A 39 23.45 10.36 16.29
C LEU A 39 21.96 10.06 16.20
N GLY A 40 21.29 10.62 15.19
CA GLY A 40 19.93 10.29 14.83
C GLY A 40 19.89 9.31 13.67
N PHE A 41 19.05 8.29 13.73
CA PHE A 41 18.82 7.36 12.62
C PHE A 41 17.38 6.88 12.58
N SER A 42 16.95 6.48 11.39
CA SER A 42 15.65 5.83 11.18
C SER A 42 15.73 4.81 10.05
N GLY A 43 14.74 3.93 10.06
CA GLY A 43 14.48 2.82 9.15
C GLY A 43 13.20 2.12 9.62
N PRO A 44 12.86 0.91 9.15
CA PRO A 44 11.78 0.15 9.76
C PRO A 44 12.08 -0.26 11.22
N ALA A 45 13.34 -0.52 11.57
CA ALA A 45 13.74 -1.05 12.86
C ALA A 45 13.40 -0.10 14.01
N ARG A 46 12.80 -0.69 15.05
CA ARG A 46 12.47 0.02 16.29
C ARG A 46 13.26 -0.51 17.47
N VAL A 47 14.04 0.38 18.09
CA VAL A 47 14.66 0.11 19.39
C VAL A 47 13.56 0.01 20.44
N ASP A 48 13.59 -1.08 21.21
CA ASP A 48 12.56 -1.36 22.21
C ASP A 48 12.57 -0.33 23.35
N PRO A 49 11.43 0.03 23.99
CA PRO A 49 11.45 0.99 25.09
C PRO A 49 12.27 0.51 26.29
N HIS A 50 12.41 -0.81 26.44
CA HIS A 50 13.18 -1.44 27.50
C HIS A 50 14.59 -1.85 27.06
N ALA A 51 15.01 -1.50 25.84
CA ALA A 51 16.33 -1.80 25.35
C ALA A 51 17.41 -1.13 26.21
N THR A 52 18.49 -1.86 26.48
CA THR A 52 19.72 -1.25 27.00
C THR A 52 20.63 -0.86 25.84
N LEU A 53 21.42 0.20 26.03
CA LEU A 53 22.38 0.66 25.02
C LEU A 53 23.79 0.55 25.58
N GLU A 54 24.56 -0.40 25.06
CA GLU A 54 25.97 -0.58 25.41
C GLU A 54 26.82 0.50 24.74
N ASN A 55 27.76 1.08 25.50
CA ASN A 55 28.67 2.14 25.05
C ASN A 55 27.95 3.34 24.39
N GLY A 56 26.77 3.69 24.89
CA GLY A 56 25.98 4.83 24.44
C GLY A 56 24.83 5.14 25.39
N LYS A 57 24.08 6.19 25.07
CA LYS A 57 22.87 6.61 25.80
C LYS A 57 21.74 6.82 24.82
N LEU A 58 20.56 6.28 25.14
CA LEU A 58 19.34 6.60 24.42
C LEU A 58 18.86 7.99 24.87
N LEU A 59 18.72 8.92 23.92
CA LEU A 59 18.29 10.29 24.18
C LEU A 59 16.81 10.49 23.90
N LYS A 60 16.37 10.05 22.72
CA LYS A 60 14.99 10.18 22.28
C LYS A 60 14.60 9.00 21.39
N ARG A 61 13.33 8.62 21.47
CA ARG A 61 12.72 7.63 20.61
C ARG A 61 11.30 8.07 20.26
N LEU A 62 10.91 7.93 19.01
CA LEU A 62 9.51 8.02 18.57
C LEU A 62 9.32 7.02 17.43
N SER A 63 8.49 5.99 17.63
CA SER A 63 8.36 4.90 16.66
C SER A 63 9.76 4.40 16.24
N ASN A 64 10.06 4.42 14.94
CA ASN A 64 11.31 3.99 14.34
C ASN A 64 12.41 5.08 14.24
N HIS A 65 12.15 6.29 14.74
CA HIS A 65 13.18 7.31 14.90
C HIS A 65 13.88 7.14 16.25
N THR A 66 15.22 7.05 16.20
CA THR A 66 16.05 6.90 17.39
C THR A 66 17.16 7.95 17.40
N LEU A 67 17.40 8.55 18.57
CA LEU A 67 18.48 9.48 18.84
C LEU A 67 19.33 8.96 19.99
N ILE A 68 20.62 8.84 19.78
CA ILE A 68 21.58 8.35 20.78
C ILE A 68 22.81 9.25 20.88
N ALA A 69 23.55 9.12 21.98
CA ALA A 69 24.85 9.77 22.15
C ALA A 69 25.89 8.79 22.70
N PRO A 70 27.19 9.05 22.50
CA PRO A 70 28.24 8.31 23.19
C PRO A 70 28.27 8.60 24.71
N PRO A 71 29.10 7.89 25.49
CA PRO A 71 29.33 8.22 26.90
C PRO A 71 29.87 9.65 27.08
N ASP A 72 29.68 10.22 28.27
CA ASP A 72 30.17 11.58 28.57
C ASP A 72 31.69 11.69 28.40
N GLY A 73 32.13 12.78 27.79
CA GLY A 73 33.55 13.04 27.52
C GLY A 73 34.15 12.21 26.38
N PHE A 74 33.36 11.40 25.68
CA PHE A 74 33.82 10.72 24.47
C PHE A 74 34.10 11.71 23.34
N VAL A 75 35.21 11.49 22.63
CA VAL A 75 35.61 12.26 21.46
C VAL A 75 35.87 11.29 20.31
N LEU A 76 35.19 11.53 19.18
CA LEU A 76 35.38 10.74 17.97
C LEU A 76 36.41 11.41 17.07
N GLU A 77 37.66 10.94 17.18
CA GLU A 77 38.79 11.44 16.39
C GLU A 77 38.64 11.13 14.88
N PRO A 78 39.25 11.92 13.99
CA PRO A 78 39.33 11.60 12.56
C PRO A 78 39.87 10.19 12.32
N GLY A 79 39.15 9.41 11.50
CA GLY A 79 39.47 8.01 11.19
C GLY A 79 39.09 7.00 12.27
N ALA A 80 38.57 7.43 13.42
CA ALA A 80 38.12 6.53 14.48
C ALA A 80 36.64 6.13 14.29
N THR A 81 36.27 5.01 14.92
CA THR A 81 34.91 4.47 14.92
C THR A 81 34.38 4.39 16.34
N TRP A 82 33.19 4.96 16.57
CA TRP A 82 32.40 4.71 17.78
C TRP A 82 31.46 3.54 17.53
N THR A 83 31.46 2.58 18.45
CA THR A 83 30.57 1.42 18.41
C THR A 83 29.62 1.43 19.60
N ALA A 84 28.34 1.28 19.35
CA ALA A 84 27.31 1.05 20.37
C ALA A 84 26.43 -0.15 19.99
N THR A 85 25.80 -0.78 20.96
CA THR A 85 24.90 -1.92 20.71
C THR A 85 23.60 -1.75 21.47
N ALA A 86 22.48 -1.71 20.75
CA ALA A 86 21.16 -1.79 21.37
C ALA A 86 20.81 -3.26 21.65
N ARG A 87 20.55 -3.58 22.92
CA ARG A 87 20.09 -4.88 23.40
C ARG A 87 18.58 -4.82 23.62
N GLY A 88 17.85 -4.84 22.52
CA GLY A 88 16.40 -4.79 22.50
C GLY A 88 15.91 -4.12 21.21
N LEU A 89 15.23 -4.88 20.38
CA LEU A 89 14.40 -4.35 19.30
C LEU A 89 12.97 -4.83 19.55
N SER A 90 11.98 -4.03 19.17
CA SER A 90 10.59 -4.44 19.30
C SER A 90 10.25 -5.67 18.43
N TYR A 91 11.05 -5.92 17.39
CA TYR A 91 11.02 -7.15 16.60
C TYR A 91 12.41 -7.43 16.01
N GLY A 92 12.71 -8.70 15.79
CA GLY A 92 13.94 -9.11 15.13
C GLY A 92 13.93 -8.77 13.64
N LEU A 93 15.07 -8.33 13.11
CA LEU A 93 15.21 -8.02 11.69
C LEU A 93 15.28 -9.32 10.87
N ARG A 94 14.63 -9.31 9.70
CA ARG A 94 14.54 -10.43 8.76
C ARG A 94 15.29 -10.14 7.47
N HIS A 95 15.40 -8.87 7.10
CA HIS A 95 15.89 -8.40 5.81
C HIS A 95 16.85 -7.22 5.97
N TRP A 96 17.73 -7.02 4.99
CA TRP A 96 18.70 -5.91 5.01
C TRP A 96 18.04 -4.53 5.07
N SER A 97 16.81 -4.41 4.55
CA SER A 97 16.04 -3.17 4.50
C SER A 97 15.40 -2.81 5.83
N ASP A 98 15.37 -3.73 6.80
CA ASP A 98 14.66 -3.49 8.06
C ASP A 98 15.40 -2.54 8.99
N GLY A 99 16.73 -2.46 8.93
CA GLY A 99 17.47 -1.57 9.82
C GLY A 99 17.52 -0.12 9.32
N ALA A 100 18.49 0.65 9.82
CA ALA A 100 18.60 2.06 9.47
C ALA A 100 18.91 2.22 7.98
N ASN A 101 18.15 3.09 7.33
CA ASN A 101 18.30 3.48 5.92
C ASN A 101 18.60 4.98 5.78
N SER A 102 18.44 5.76 6.85
CA SER A 102 18.91 7.15 6.93
C SER A 102 19.50 7.46 8.30
N ALA A 103 20.47 8.38 8.34
CA ALA A 103 21.06 8.84 9.59
C ALA A 103 21.66 10.25 9.46
N TYR A 104 21.89 10.88 10.61
CA TYR A 104 22.49 12.20 10.74
C TYR A 104 23.21 12.37 12.08
N VAL A 105 24.26 13.20 12.10
CA VAL A 105 24.91 13.66 13.33
C VAL A 105 24.47 15.08 13.62
N VAL A 106 24.12 15.37 14.87
CA VAL A 106 24.01 16.74 15.40
C VAL A 106 25.28 17.03 16.18
N LEU A 107 26.08 17.98 15.71
CA LEU A 107 27.30 18.41 16.38
C LEU A 107 26.97 19.35 17.54
N GLU A 108 27.93 19.53 18.45
CA GLU A 108 27.81 20.42 19.63
C GLU A 108 27.40 21.86 19.27
N ASN A 109 27.81 22.35 18.10
CA ASN A 109 27.43 23.68 17.60
C ASN A 109 26.01 23.74 16.98
N GLY A 110 25.26 22.63 17.02
CA GLY A 110 23.93 22.49 16.42
C GLY A 110 23.92 22.18 14.92
N GLN A 111 25.08 22.04 14.28
CA GLN A 111 25.15 21.68 12.86
C GLN A 111 24.67 20.24 12.64
N VAL A 112 23.76 20.07 11.70
CA VAL A 112 23.25 18.76 11.28
C VAL A 112 24.02 18.27 10.06
N VAL A 113 24.70 17.14 10.20
CA VAL A 113 25.47 16.47 9.14
C VAL A 113 24.71 15.22 8.71
N THR A 114 24.26 15.19 7.46
CA THR A 114 23.63 13.98 6.90
C THR A 114 24.68 12.90 6.66
N ILE A 115 24.37 11.65 7.01
CA ILE A 115 25.29 10.53 6.93
C ILE A 115 24.87 9.60 5.79
N PRO A 116 25.80 9.17 4.91
CA PRO A 116 25.56 8.02 4.06
C PRO A 116 25.35 6.76 4.90
N THR A 117 24.13 6.22 4.88
CA THR A 117 23.78 5.00 5.62
C THR A 117 23.87 3.78 4.71
N GLN A 118 24.67 2.80 5.11
CA GLN A 118 24.71 1.52 4.41
C GLN A 118 23.53 0.64 4.83
N PRO A 119 23.02 -0.22 3.93
CA PRO A 119 22.14 -1.33 4.29
C PRO A 119 22.64 -2.10 5.51
N THR A 120 21.72 -2.49 6.38
CA THR A 120 22.06 -3.23 7.60
C THR A 120 22.68 -4.58 7.24
N LYS A 121 23.78 -4.92 7.92
CA LYS A 121 24.50 -6.18 7.71
C LYS A 121 24.04 -7.21 8.73
N GLY A 122 23.54 -8.35 8.27
CA GLY A 122 23.27 -9.48 9.15
C GLY A 122 24.56 -10.17 9.60
N LYS A 123 24.55 -10.81 10.77
CA LYS A 123 25.65 -11.69 11.24
C LYS A 123 25.78 -12.88 10.28
N GLY A 124 26.88 -12.94 9.54
CA GLY A 124 27.15 -13.98 8.53
C GLY A 124 27.46 -13.41 7.14
N HIS A 125 27.26 -14.23 6.10
CA HIS A 125 27.50 -13.82 4.72
C HIS A 125 26.35 -12.96 4.18
N ASN A 126 26.64 -11.71 3.86
CA ASN A 126 25.69 -10.80 3.22
C ASN A 126 25.85 -10.95 1.69
N ALA A 127 24.91 -11.65 1.06
CA ALA A 127 24.84 -11.77 -0.40
C ALA A 127 24.53 -10.40 -1.05
N PRO A 128 24.76 -10.24 -2.37
CA PRO A 128 24.31 -9.06 -3.09
C PRO A 128 22.82 -8.78 -2.86
N LEU A 129 22.49 -7.53 -2.54
CA LEU A 129 21.12 -7.13 -2.20
C LEU A 129 20.21 -7.22 -3.43
N LEU A 130 19.03 -7.78 -3.24
CA LEU A 130 18.04 -7.91 -4.30
C LEU A 130 17.22 -6.63 -4.40
N LYS A 131 17.17 -6.07 -5.61
CA LYS A 131 16.42 -4.88 -5.98
C LYS A 131 15.92 -5.02 -7.42
N GLY A 132 14.91 -4.24 -7.78
CA GLY A 132 14.26 -4.28 -9.09
C GLY A 132 13.35 -5.49 -9.29
N ALA A 133 12.39 -5.33 -10.20
CA ALA A 133 11.43 -6.36 -10.56
C ALA A 133 12.13 -7.62 -11.05
N ALA A 134 11.61 -8.79 -10.65
CA ALA A 134 12.09 -10.06 -11.17
C ALA A 134 11.86 -10.15 -12.68
N LYS A 135 12.88 -10.60 -13.43
CA LYS A 135 12.77 -10.78 -14.89
C LYS A 135 12.10 -12.12 -15.21
N PHE A 136 11.05 -12.05 -16.03
CA PHE A 136 10.34 -13.22 -16.56
C PHE A 136 10.43 -13.21 -18.09
N PRO A 137 11.51 -13.76 -18.67
CA PRO A 137 11.73 -13.71 -20.12
C PRO A 137 10.67 -14.52 -20.86
N VAL A 138 10.21 -14.00 -22.00
CA VAL A 138 9.32 -14.73 -22.91
C VAL A 138 10.09 -15.92 -23.49
N PRO A 139 9.60 -17.16 -23.35
CA PRO A 139 10.26 -18.33 -23.91
C PRO A 139 10.12 -18.35 -25.45
N ALA A 140 11.06 -19.03 -26.12
CA ALA A 140 10.98 -19.25 -27.56
C ALA A 140 9.71 -20.02 -27.98
N LYS A 141 9.16 -20.85 -27.08
CA LYS A 141 7.89 -21.55 -27.26
C LYS A 141 7.02 -21.35 -26.02
N ALA A 142 6.03 -20.46 -26.13
CA ALA A 142 5.08 -20.22 -25.06
C ALA A 142 3.99 -21.32 -25.00
N PRO A 143 3.35 -21.54 -23.84
CA PRO A 143 2.24 -22.49 -23.71
C PRO A 143 0.98 -22.10 -24.50
N VAL A 144 0.87 -20.84 -24.92
CA VAL A 144 -0.27 -20.26 -25.64
C VAL A 144 0.20 -19.35 -26.77
N ALA A 145 -0.63 -19.19 -27.80
CA ALA A 145 -0.30 -18.36 -28.98
C ALA A 145 -0.48 -16.85 -28.76
N HIS A 146 -1.15 -16.45 -27.67
CA HIS A 146 -1.54 -15.07 -27.40
C HIS A 146 -1.09 -14.63 -26.01
N PRO A 147 -0.37 -13.50 -25.90
CA PRO A 147 0.14 -13.00 -24.62
C PRO A 147 -0.87 -12.10 -23.93
N ILE A 148 -1.83 -12.69 -23.22
CA ILE A 148 -2.91 -11.96 -22.55
C ILE A 148 -2.82 -12.20 -21.03
N ILE A 149 -2.79 -11.11 -20.26
CA ILE A 149 -2.91 -11.12 -18.79
C ILE A 149 -3.86 -9.98 -18.38
N PRO A 150 -4.91 -10.24 -17.59
CA PRO A 150 -5.41 -11.55 -17.17
C PRO A 150 -5.90 -12.45 -18.31
N TRP A 151 -5.86 -13.77 -18.12
CA TRP A 151 -6.28 -14.73 -19.14
C TRP A 151 -7.81 -14.76 -19.35
N PRO A 152 -8.31 -14.72 -20.61
CA PRO A 152 -9.74 -14.65 -20.87
C PRO A 152 -10.55 -15.91 -20.56
N LYS A 153 -11.84 -15.74 -20.30
CA LYS A 153 -12.84 -16.81 -20.15
C LYS A 153 -12.92 -17.76 -21.36
N SER A 154 -12.80 -17.25 -22.58
CA SER A 154 -12.75 -18.06 -23.80
C SER A 154 -11.79 -17.48 -24.83
N VAL A 155 -10.97 -18.34 -25.44
CA VAL A 155 -10.06 -17.98 -26.54
C VAL A 155 -10.23 -19.03 -27.63
N ALA A 156 -10.96 -18.66 -28.69
CA ALA A 156 -11.31 -19.51 -29.83
C ALA A 156 -10.89 -18.84 -31.14
N THR A 157 -9.62 -18.44 -31.20
CA THR A 157 -9.00 -17.78 -32.37
C THR A 157 -8.54 -18.82 -33.40
N THR A 158 -8.47 -18.41 -34.67
CA THR A 158 -7.99 -19.24 -35.77
C THR A 158 -7.02 -18.49 -36.68
N GLY A 159 -6.13 -19.27 -37.30
CA GLY A 159 -5.07 -18.75 -38.17
C GLY A 159 -4.09 -17.81 -37.46
N GLY A 160 -3.16 -17.26 -38.23
CA GLY A 160 -2.13 -16.37 -37.72
C GLY A 160 -1.49 -15.56 -38.83
N ARG A 161 -1.18 -14.30 -38.54
CA ARG A 161 -0.49 -13.37 -39.44
C ARG A 161 0.68 -12.70 -38.71
N ILE A 162 1.52 -12.03 -39.49
CA ILE A 162 2.41 -10.99 -38.97
C ILE A 162 1.56 -9.90 -38.33
N ALA A 163 1.93 -9.47 -37.14
CA ALA A 163 1.20 -8.45 -36.40
C ALA A 163 1.05 -7.15 -37.22
N PRO A 164 -0.13 -6.51 -37.19
CA PRO A 164 -0.32 -5.19 -37.78
C PRO A 164 0.68 -4.16 -37.22
N VAL A 165 0.97 -3.12 -38.00
CA VAL A 165 1.85 -2.02 -37.55
C VAL A 165 1.20 -1.15 -36.46
N GLY A 166 -0.13 -1.17 -36.36
CA GLY A 166 -0.94 -0.49 -35.34
C GLY A 166 -2.44 -0.73 -35.58
N LEU A 167 -3.28 -0.16 -34.70
CA LEU A 167 -4.73 -0.31 -34.70
C LEU A 167 -5.41 1.02 -35.07
N ASP A 168 -6.22 1.01 -36.12
CA ASP A 168 -7.04 2.14 -36.54
C ASP A 168 -8.44 2.00 -35.93
N LEU A 169 -8.65 2.65 -34.78
CA LEU A 169 -9.88 2.51 -34.01
C LEU A 169 -11.05 3.21 -34.71
N LYS A 170 -12.14 2.46 -34.93
CA LYS A 170 -13.39 2.91 -35.56
C LYS A 170 -14.56 2.84 -34.56
N PRO A 171 -14.64 3.78 -33.59
CA PRO A 171 -15.74 3.81 -32.64
C PRO A 171 -17.07 4.20 -33.31
N GLN A 172 -18.16 3.52 -32.94
CA GLN A 172 -19.48 3.71 -33.55
C GLN A 172 -20.53 4.35 -32.64
N SER A 173 -20.19 4.67 -31.39
CA SER A 173 -21.04 5.38 -30.42
C SER A 173 -20.23 6.35 -29.55
N GLU A 174 -20.90 7.19 -28.75
CA GLU A 174 -20.21 8.07 -27.79
C GLU A 174 -19.44 7.26 -26.74
N ALA A 175 -20.04 6.18 -26.23
CA ALA A 175 -19.37 5.27 -25.30
C ALA A 175 -18.14 4.62 -25.94
N ALA A 176 -18.23 4.20 -27.20
CA ALA A 176 -17.10 3.68 -27.96
C ALA A 176 -16.00 4.71 -28.18
N ASN A 177 -16.36 5.97 -28.46
CA ASN A 177 -15.40 7.07 -28.62
C ASN A 177 -14.60 7.30 -27.33
N ARG A 178 -15.28 7.32 -26.17
CA ARG A 178 -14.61 7.47 -24.87
C ARG A 178 -13.69 6.30 -24.56
N ALA A 179 -14.12 5.06 -24.84
CA ALA A 179 -13.28 3.87 -24.65
C ALA A 179 -12.04 3.88 -25.55
N ALA A 180 -12.20 4.26 -26.83
CA ALA A 180 -11.10 4.38 -27.78
C ALA A 180 -10.10 5.47 -27.38
N ALA A 181 -10.59 6.64 -26.95
CA ALA A 181 -9.75 7.74 -26.48
C ALA A 181 -8.97 7.37 -25.20
N ALA A 182 -9.63 6.72 -24.23
CA ALA A 182 -8.98 6.23 -23.01
C ALA A 182 -7.89 5.21 -23.32
N PHE A 183 -8.16 4.25 -24.21
CA PHE A 183 -7.16 3.27 -24.64
C PHE A 183 -5.98 3.91 -25.37
N ALA A 184 -6.23 4.86 -26.29
CA ALA A 184 -5.19 5.57 -27.00
C ALA A 184 -4.26 6.33 -26.03
N GLY A 185 -4.82 7.11 -25.10
CA GLY A 185 -4.03 7.80 -24.08
C GLY A 185 -3.26 6.84 -23.18
N LEU A 186 -3.88 5.72 -22.78
CA LEU A 186 -3.22 4.70 -21.98
C LEU A 186 -1.96 4.14 -22.66
N VAL A 187 -2.07 3.75 -23.94
CA VAL A 187 -0.95 3.14 -24.66
C VAL A 187 0.12 4.13 -25.07
N ASP A 188 -0.24 5.38 -25.32
CA ASP A 188 0.72 6.45 -25.60
C ASP A 188 1.56 6.75 -24.34
N ASP A 189 0.96 6.69 -23.16
CA ASP A 189 1.67 6.92 -21.91
C ASP A 189 2.53 5.72 -21.47
N LEU A 190 2.00 4.50 -21.57
CA LEU A 190 2.73 3.30 -21.15
C LEU A 190 3.78 2.86 -22.18
N PHE A 191 3.52 3.07 -23.46
CA PHE A 191 4.30 2.54 -24.58
C PHE A 191 4.52 3.59 -25.69
N PRO A 192 5.06 4.79 -25.36
CA PRO A 192 5.08 5.96 -26.26
C PRO A 192 5.76 5.74 -27.61
N VAL A 193 6.67 4.78 -27.71
CA VAL A 193 7.43 4.48 -28.93
C VAL A 193 6.88 3.31 -29.73
N GLU A 194 5.85 2.62 -29.22
CA GLU A 194 5.30 1.43 -29.88
C GLU A 194 4.25 1.78 -30.94
N ALA A 195 3.61 2.95 -30.84
CA ALA A 195 2.55 3.40 -31.76
C ALA A 195 1.48 2.32 -31.95
N ILE A 196 0.84 1.92 -30.85
CA ILE A 196 -0.17 0.85 -30.81
C ILE A 196 -1.45 1.29 -31.53
N VAL A 197 -1.88 2.54 -31.33
CA VAL A 197 -2.96 3.16 -32.10
C VAL A 197 -2.35 3.91 -33.28
N ARG A 198 -2.85 3.64 -34.49
CA ARG A 198 -2.39 4.28 -35.73
C ARG A 198 -3.55 4.51 -36.67
N PRO A 199 -3.66 5.69 -37.32
CA PRO A 199 -4.69 5.92 -38.32
C PRO A 199 -4.46 5.08 -39.59
N ALA A 200 -5.50 4.90 -40.41
CA ALA A 200 -5.40 4.23 -41.72
C ALA A 200 -4.31 4.82 -42.63
N SER A 201 -4.07 6.14 -42.56
CA SER A 201 -3.02 6.81 -43.34
C SER A 201 -1.61 6.31 -43.02
N GLU A 202 -1.43 5.68 -41.86
CA GLU A 202 -0.18 5.06 -41.40
C GLU A 202 -0.25 3.53 -41.40
N ALA A 203 -1.15 2.97 -42.20
CA ALA A 203 -1.42 1.53 -42.34
C ALA A 203 -1.92 0.85 -41.05
N GLY A 204 -2.61 1.59 -40.16
CA GLY A 204 -3.32 0.99 -39.04
C GLY A 204 -4.40 0.02 -39.52
N MET A 205 -4.49 -1.16 -38.88
CA MET A 205 -5.53 -2.15 -39.18
C MET A 205 -6.85 -1.68 -38.58
N PRO A 206 -7.96 -1.64 -39.34
CA PRO A 206 -9.27 -1.25 -38.81
C PRO A 206 -9.73 -2.10 -37.62
N VAL A 207 -10.18 -1.43 -36.57
CA VAL A 207 -10.80 -2.05 -35.38
C VAL A 207 -12.16 -1.40 -35.13
N ASP A 208 -13.24 -2.11 -35.42
CA ASP A 208 -14.60 -1.63 -35.13
C ASP A 208 -14.85 -1.71 -33.61
N VAL A 209 -15.25 -0.60 -32.97
CA VAL A 209 -15.61 -0.57 -31.54
C VAL A 209 -17.10 -0.29 -31.43
N ILE A 210 -17.86 -1.30 -31.00
CA ILE A 210 -19.30 -1.41 -31.20
C ILE A 210 -20.00 -1.60 -29.86
N GLU A 211 -21.10 -0.89 -29.67
CA GLU A 211 -21.98 -1.13 -28.54
C GLU A 211 -22.92 -2.30 -28.84
N LYS A 212 -22.92 -3.31 -27.95
CA LYS A 212 -23.73 -4.52 -28.08
C LYS A 212 -24.38 -4.84 -26.73
N ALA A 213 -25.70 -4.71 -26.68
CA ALA A 213 -26.48 -5.02 -25.49
C ALA A 213 -26.45 -6.52 -25.14
N GLY A 214 -26.72 -6.84 -23.87
CA GLY A 214 -26.86 -8.22 -23.37
C GLY A 214 -25.60 -8.83 -22.77
N LEU A 215 -24.49 -8.09 -22.75
CA LEU A 215 -23.25 -8.46 -22.06
C LEU A 215 -23.19 -7.82 -20.66
N GLY A 216 -22.47 -8.47 -19.73
CA GLY A 216 -22.24 -7.94 -18.39
C GLY A 216 -21.50 -6.60 -18.37
N PRO A 217 -21.44 -5.90 -17.22
CA PRO A 217 -20.95 -4.52 -17.14
C PRO A 217 -19.53 -4.29 -17.63
N GLU A 218 -18.67 -5.30 -17.56
CA GLU A 218 -17.27 -5.24 -17.99
C GLU A 218 -16.93 -6.33 -19.03
N ALA A 219 -17.95 -7.07 -19.48
CA ALA A 219 -17.80 -8.16 -20.44
C ALA A 219 -17.63 -7.62 -21.86
N TYR A 220 -16.90 -8.37 -22.68
CA TYR A 220 -16.67 -8.02 -24.09
C TYR A 220 -16.52 -9.25 -24.98
N GLU A 221 -16.77 -9.04 -26.27
CA GLU A 221 -16.45 -9.96 -27.34
C GLU A 221 -15.45 -9.30 -28.29
N LEU A 222 -14.32 -9.95 -28.53
CA LEU A 222 -13.31 -9.54 -29.50
C LEU A 222 -13.30 -10.57 -30.65
N SER A 223 -13.60 -10.11 -31.86
CA SER A 223 -13.63 -10.94 -33.07
C SER A 223 -12.54 -10.52 -34.04
N PHE A 224 -11.96 -11.50 -34.72
CA PHE A 224 -10.92 -11.30 -35.72
C PHE A 224 -11.43 -11.69 -37.11
N GLY A 225 -11.08 -10.90 -38.12
CA GLY A 225 -11.31 -11.17 -39.53
C GLY A 225 -10.03 -11.06 -40.34
N GLU A 226 -10.12 -11.27 -41.66
CA GLU A 226 -8.96 -11.30 -42.56
C GLU A 226 -8.22 -9.96 -42.68
N ASP A 227 -8.86 -8.82 -42.48
CA ASP A 227 -8.25 -7.49 -42.62
C ASP A 227 -8.67 -6.50 -41.52
N ARG A 228 -9.37 -6.99 -40.49
CA ARG A 228 -9.93 -6.19 -39.39
C ARG A 228 -10.11 -6.97 -38.10
N ALA A 229 -10.34 -6.25 -37.01
CA ALA A 229 -10.89 -6.80 -35.77
C ALA A 229 -12.13 -6.00 -35.35
N SER A 230 -12.93 -6.55 -34.43
CA SER A 230 -14.05 -5.83 -33.84
C SER A 230 -14.18 -6.14 -32.35
N ILE A 231 -14.49 -5.13 -31.55
CA ILE A 231 -14.79 -5.24 -30.12
C ILE A 231 -16.24 -4.84 -29.90
N ALA A 232 -17.00 -5.71 -29.24
CA ALA A 232 -18.39 -5.49 -28.90
C ALA A 232 -18.61 -5.62 -27.38
N ALA A 233 -19.27 -4.65 -26.75
CA ALA A 233 -19.62 -4.69 -25.33
C ALA A 233 -20.85 -3.81 -25.02
N SER A 234 -21.52 -4.08 -23.88
CA SER A 234 -22.67 -3.28 -23.42
C SER A 234 -22.28 -1.92 -22.87
N THR A 235 -21.02 -1.73 -22.47
CA THR A 235 -20.57 -0.54 -21.73
C THR A 235 -19.24 -0.01 -22.27
N ARG A 236 -18.93 1.25 -21.92
CA ARG A 236 -17.59 1.85 -22.12
C ARG A 236 -16.49 0.93 -21.56
N GLN A 237 -16.70 0.36 -20.39
CA GLN A 237 -15.67 -0.42 -19.70
C GLN A 237 -15.35 -1.74 -20.40
N GLY A 238 -16.37 -2.48 -20.85
CA GLY A 238 -16.15 -3.69 -21.62
C GLY A 238 -15.42 -3.40 -22.94
N MET A 239 -15.80 -2.32 -23.65
CA MET A 239 -15.09 -1.89 -24.87
C MET A 239 -13.62 -1.57 -24.59
N PHE A 240 -13.34 -0.85 -23.51
CA PHE A 240 -11.97 -0.51 -23.09
C PHE A 240 -11.15 -1.76 -22.75
N TYR A 241 -11.69 -2.72 -21.98
CA TYR A 241 -10.98 -3.96 -21.67
C TYR A 241 -10.76 -4.86 -22.89
N GLY A 242 -11.69 -4.87 -23.84
CA GLY A 242 -11.48 -5.52 -25.13
C GLY A 242 -10.31 -4.90 -25.91
N LEU A 243 -10.17 -3.58 -25.88
CA LEU A 243 -9.05 -2.86 -26.48
C LEU A 243 -7.72 -3.18 -25.77
N VAL A 244 -7.72 -3.23 -24.43
CA VAL A 244 -6.55 -3.66 -23.64
C VAL A 244 -6.09 -5.06 -24.05
N THR A 245 -7.00 -6.02 -24.15
CA THR A 245 -6.68 -7.38 -24.61
C THR A 245 -6.12 -7.39 -26.04
N LEU A 246 -6.72 -6.65 -26.96
CA LEU A 246 -6.22 -6.53 -28.33
C LEU A 246 -4.82 -5.90 -28.39
N GLY A 247 -4.58 -4.87 -27.57
CA GLY A 247 -3.29 -4.22 -27.43
C GLY A 247 -2.22 -5.18 -26.91
N GLN A 248 -2.52 -5.98 -25.89
CA GLN A 248 -1.59 -7.01 -25.37
C GLN A 248 -1.20 -8.02 -26.45
N ILE A 249 -2.18 -8.52 -27.22
CA ILE A 249 -1.94 -9.44 -28.34
C ILE A 249 -1.01 -8.80 -29.39
N LEU A 250 -1.30 -7.56 -29.79
CA LEU A 250 -0.48 -6.82 -30.75
C LEU A 250 0.97 -6.67 -30.25
N ARG A 251 1.15 -6.20 -29.02
CA ARG A 251 2.47 -5.94 -28.44
C ARG A 251 3.32 -7.20 -28.44
N GLY A 252 2.81 -8.29 -27.89
CA GLY A 252 3.60 -9.50 -27.81
C GLY A 252 3.87 -10.13 -29.18
N ALA A 253 2.92 -10.09 -30.13
CA ALA A 253 3.15 -10.54 -31.51
C ALA A 253 4.16 -9.66 -32.28
N ARG A 254 4.30 -8.37 -31.94
CA ARG A 254 5.34 -7.48 -32.50
C ARG A 254 6.71 -7.69 -31.89
N HIS A 255 6.79 -7.81 -30.56
CA HIS A 255 8.06 -7.96 -29.84
C HIS A 255 8.64 -9.38 -29.97
N TYR A 256 7.78 -10.40 -30.07
CA TYR A 256 8.18 -11.81 -30.13
C TYR A 256 7.44 -12.53 -31.28
N PRO A 257 7.68 -12.16 -32.55
CA PRO A 257 6.93 -12.67 -33.71
C PRO A 257 7.18 -14.15 -34.02
N HIS A 258 8.22 -14.75 -33.42
CA HIS A 258 8.49 -16.18 -33.50
C HIS A 258 7.76 -16.99 -32.42
N THR A 259 7.28 -16.32 -31.37
CA THR A 259 6.57 -16.95 -30.24
C THR A 259 5.07 -16.72 -30.34
N PHE A 260 4.64 -15.51 -30.69
CA PHE A 260 3.24 -15.10 -30.72
C PHE A 260 2.81 -14.68 -32.13
N SER A 261 1.55 -14.95 -32.47
CA SER A 261 0.94 -14.56 -33.74
C SER A 261 -0.28 -13.68 -33.50
N PHE A 262 -0.57 -12.79 -34.45
CA PHE A 262 -1.82 -12.03 -34.45
C PHE A 262 -2.91 -12.85 -35.18
N PRO A 263 -4.14 -13.00 -34.65
CA PRO A 263 -5.16 -13.84 -35.27
C PRO A 263 -5.66 -13.35 -36.65
N THR A 264 -6.20 -14.27 -37.45
CA THR A 264 -6.90 -13.95 -38.71
C THR A 264 -8.39 -14.29 -38.68
N GLY A 265 -8.84 -14.98 -37.64
CA GLY A 265 -10.22 -15.43 -37.48
C GLY A 265 -10.53 -15.81 -36.03
N GLY A 266 -11.80 -16.11 -35.78
CA GLY A 266 -12.29 -16.58 -34.48
C GLY A 266 -12.55 -15.44 -33.48
N THR A 267 -12.81 -15.83 -32.23
CA THR A 267 -13.32 -14.92 -31.20
C THR A 267 -12.66 -15.16 -29.83
N ILE A 268 -12.62 -14.09 -29.03
CA ILE A 268 -12.32 -14.09 -27.61
C ILE A 268 -13.56 -13.52 -26.92
N THR A 269 -14.09 -14.22 -25.93
CA THR A 269 -15.19 -13.74 -25.08
C THR A 269 -14.74 -13.75 -23.64
N ASP A 270 -15.03 -12.68 -22.92
CA ASP A 270 -14.41 -12.47 -21.63
C ASP A 270 -15.27 -11.60 -20.70
N GLU A 271 -15.12 -11.86 -19.41
CA GLU A 271 -15.76 -11.15 -18.31
C GLU A 271 -14.97 -11.41 -17.02
N PRO A 272 -15.00 -10.50 -16.03
CA PRO A 272 -14.22 -10.65 -14.82
C PRO A 272 -14.81 -11.73 -13.88
N GLY A 273 -13.94 -12.45 -13.17
CA GLY A 273 -14.32 -13.39 -12.11
C GLY A 273 -14.78 -12.74 -10.80
N PHE A 274 -14.47 -11.46 -10.59
CA PHE A 274 -14.94 -10.66 -9.45
C PHE A 274 -15.28 -9.22 -9.87
N GLY A 275 -16.26 -8.61 -9.20
CA GLY A 275 -16.64 -7.22 -9.41
C GLY A 275 -15.67 -6.21 -8.78
N PHE A 276 -15.01 -6.58 -7.69
CA PHE A 276 -13.99 -5.78 -7.01
C PHE A 276 -12.58 -6.32 -7.29
N ARG A 277 -11.75 -5.55 -7.99
CA ARG A 277 -10.35 -5.90 -8.27
C ARG A 277 -9.45 -4.71 -7.91
N GLY A 278 -9.00 -4.71 -6.67
CA GLY A 278 -8.38 -3.55 -6.02
C GLY A 278 -6.86 -3.56 -5.95
N SER A 279 -6.29 -2.37 -5.99
CA SER A 279 -4.94 -2.10 -5.49
C SER A 279 -5.01 -0.95 -4.50
N HIS A 280 -4.46 -1.17 -3.32
CA HIS A 280 -4.23 -0.16 -2.31
C HIS A 280 -2.82 0.42 -2.45
N LEU A 281 -2.67 1.73 -2.25
CA LEU A 281 -1.38 2.41 -2.14
C LEU A 281 -1.38 3.32 -0.92
N ASP A 282 -0.49 2.99 0.02
CA ASP A 282 -0.10 3.86 1.11
C ASP A 282 0.82 4.96 0.58
N VAL A 283 0.34 6.19 0.68
CA VAL A 283 1.10 7.40 0.31
C VAL A 283 1.45 8.25 1.54
N ALA A 284 1.09 7.77 2.73
CA ALA A 284 1.32 8.44 3.99
C ALA A 284 2.71 8.12 4.54
N ARG A 285 3.12 6.85 4.58
CA ARG A 285 4.46 6.48 5.08
C ARG A 285 5.56 6.94 4.13
N GLN A 286 5.40 6.74 2.82
CA GLN A 286 6.24 7.33 1.78
C GLN A 286 5.38 8.12 0.80
N PHE A 287 5.85 9.33 0.46
CA PHE A 287 5.11 10.18 -0.47
C PHE A 287 5.36 9.75 -1.93
N TYR A 288 4.29 9.79 -2.73
CA TYR A 288 4.31 9.57 -4.17
C TYR A 288 3.69 10.79 -4.84
N THR A 289 4.32 11.27 -5.90
CA THR A 289 3.81 12.41 -6.67
C THR A 289 2.52 12.04 -7.40
N GLY A 290 1.72 13.05 -7.79
CA GLY A 290 0.52 12.81 -8.59
C GLY A 290 0.82 12.12 -9.94
N ALA A 291 2.03 12.31 -10.50
CA ALA A 291 2.48 11.60 -11.69
C ALA A 291 2.74 10.11 -11.42
N GLU A 292 3.37 9.77 -10.28
CA GLU A 292 3.58 8.38 -9.85
C GLU A 292 2.24 7.67 -9.61
N VAL A 293 1.30 8.30 -8.88
CA VAL A 293 -0.05 7.75 -8.68
C VAL A 293 -0.76 7.55 -10.03
N SER A 294 -0.68 8.52 -10.93
CA SER A 294 -1.24 8.41 -12.29
C SER A 294 -0.62 7.27 -13.09
N GLN A 295 0.68 7.03 -12.95
CA GLN A 295 1.37 5.91 -13.61
C GLN A 295 0.91 4.56 -13.08
N LEU A 296 0.71 4.44 -11.76
CA LEU A 296 0.16 3.22 -11.17
C LEU A 296 -1.25 2.93 -11.67
N LEU A 297 -2.13 3.95 -11.76
CA LEU A 297 -3.48 3.80 -12.33
C LEU A 297 -3.46 3.28 -13.77
N LYS A 298 -2.52 3.74 -14.60
CA LYS A 298 -2.34 3.24 -15.98
C LYS A 298 -1.92 1.78 -15.99
N ILE A 299 -0.97 1.39 -15.13
CA ILE A 299 -0.54 -0.01 -15.00
C ILE A 299 -1.70 -0.89 -14.49
N MET A 300 -2.49 -0.42 -13.53
CA MET A 300 -3.71 -1.08 -13.05
C MET A 300 -4.73 -1.28 -14.18
N ALA A 301 -4.96 -0.25 -15.00
CA ALA A 301 -5.88 -0.32 -16.14
C ALA A 301 -5.42 -1.34 -17.20
N TRP A 302 -4.11 -1.40 -17.48
CA TRP A 302 -3.53 -2.43 -18.35
C TRP A 302 -3.69 -3.85 -17.79
N ASN A 303 -3.78 -3.98 -16.46
CA ASN A 303 -4.08 -5.22 -15.74
C ASN A 303 -5.59 -5.47 -15.53
N LYS A 304 -6.47 -4.58 -16.04
CA LYS A 304 -7.94 -4.64 -15.84
C LYS A 304 -8.42 -4.58 -14.38
N MET A 305 -7.64 -3.95 -13.51
CA MET A 305 -8.05 -3.65 -12.13
C MET A 305 -8.94 -2.40 -12.11
N ASN A 306 -9.94 -2.34 -11.22
CA ASN A 306 -11.02 -1.34 -11.28
C ASN A 306 -11.28 -0.60 -9.96
N ARG A 307 -10.49 -0.86 -8.91
CA ARG A 307 -10.56 -0.15 -7.63
C ARG A 307 -9.16 0.32 -7.23
N PHE A 308 -9.02 1.61 -7.00
CA PHE A 308 -7.81 2.19 -6.41
C PHE A 308 -8.14 2.67 -5.01
N HIS A 309 -7.63 1.95 -4.01
CA HIS A 309 -7.80 2.31 -2.61
C HIS A 309 -6.62 3.20 -2.20
N TRP A 310 -6.89 4.46 -1.90
CA TRP A 310 -5.88 5.48 -1.69
C TRP A 310 -5.78 5.84 -0.21
N HIS A 311 -4.72 5.35 0.44
CA HIS A 311 -4.48 5.53 1.87
C HIS A 311 -3.70 6.81 2.14
N LEU A 312 -4.44 7.85 2.55
CA LEU A 312 -4.00 9.24 2.51
C LEU A 312 -3.50 9.76 3.86
N THR A 313 -3.69 9.03 4.96
CA THR A 313 -3.40 9.53 6.31
C THR A 313 -2.91 8.41 7.19
N GLU A 314 -1.93 8.71 8.04
CA GLU A 314 -1.37 7.79 9.03
C GLU A 314 -0.61 8.53 10.13
N ASP A 315 -0.05 7.79 11.08
CA ASP A 315 0.78 8.30 12.17
C ASP A 315 1.98 9.11 11.67
N GLU A 316 2.55 8.74 10.53
CA GLU A 316 3.72 9.39 9.95
C GLU A 316 3.40 10.63 9.11
N ALA A 317 2.16 10.78 8.62
CA ALA A 317 1.76 11.97 7.87
C ALA A 317 0.27 12.08 7.48
N TRP A 318 -0.13 13.30 7.15
CA TRP A 318 -1.38 13.62 6.44
C TRP A 318 -1.12 14.07 5.00
N ARG A 319 -1.86 13.54 4.01
CA ARG A 319 -1.54 13.75 2.57
C ARG A 319 -2.59 14.46 1.74
N ILE A 320 -3.75 14.83 2.27
CA ILE A 320 -4.81 15.49 1.47
C ILE A 320 -5.12 16.90 1.95
N GLU A 321 -5.31 17.85 1.05
CA GLU A 321 -5.73 19.20 1.43
C GLU A 321 -7.17 19.22 1.97
N ILE A 322 -7.35 19.82 3.16
CA ILE A 322 -8.64 20.10 3.79
C ILE A 322 -8.69 21.60 4.10
N ASP A 323 -9.61 22.33 3.46
CA ASP A 323 -9.69 23.79 3.51
C ASP A 323 -9.96 24.28 4.94
N ALA A 324 -10.79 23.55 5.70
CA ALA A 324 -11.08 23.86 7.09
C ALA A 324 -9.88 23.68 8.04
N TYR A 325 -8.88 22.87 7.66
CA TYR A 325 -7.76 22.47 8.52
C TYR A 325 -6.41 22.53 7.81
N PRO A 326 -5.93 23.73 7.41
CA PRO A 326 -4.68 23.89 6.67
C PRO A 326 -3.45 23.33 7.40
N ALA A 327 -3.46 23.36 8.75
CA ALA A 327 -2.39 22.82 9.59
C ALA A 327 -2.07 21.34 9.30
N LEU A 328 -3.04 20.55 8.83
CA LEU A 328 -2.82 19.16 8.43
C LEU A 328 -1.79 19.05 7.30
N THR A 329 -1.75 20.01 6.37
CA THR A 329 -0.79 20.02 5.25
C THR A 329 0.42 20.92 5.50
N GLU A 330 0.28 21.94 6.35
CA GLU A 330 1.40 22.81 6.74
C GLU A 330 2.35 22.13 7.74
N VAL A 331 1.82 21.28 8.62
CA VAL A 331 2.57 20.58 9.67
C VAL A 331 2.60 19.08 9.42
N ALA A 332 1.45 18.41 9.41
CA ALA A 332 1.38 16.95 9.43
C ALA A 332 1.81 16.28 8.12
N ALA A 333 1.91 17.02 7.01
CA ALA A 333 2.46 16.48 5.76
C ALA A 333 4.01 16.44 5.74
N TRP A 334 4.69 17.01 6.72
CA TRP A 334 6.13 17.22 6.71
C TRP A 334 6.83 16.62 7.93
N ARG A 335 7.96 15.97 7.70
CA ARG A 335 8.82 15.40 8.73
C ARG A 335 10.28 15.77 8.53
N GLY A 336 11.07 15.80 9.60
CA GLY A 336 12.49 16.18 9.55
C GLY A 336 13.04 16.54 10.93
N HIS A 337 14.35 16.70 11.05
CA HIS A 337 14.96 17.09 12.32
C HIS A 337 14.44 18.47 12.77
N GLY A 338 14.00 18.57 14.02
CA GLY A 338 13.42 19.79 14.58
C GLY A 338 11.98 20.10 14.15
N LYS A 339 11.32 19.23 13.37
CA LYS A 339 9.88 19.33 13.06
C LYS A 339 9.03 18.64 14.12
N ALA A 340 7.72 18.89 14.06
CA ALA A 340 6.73 18.20 14.88
C ALA A 340 6.82 16.68 14.72
N LEU A 341 6.99 16.22 13.47
CA LEU A 341 7.35 14.85 13.16
C LEU A 341 8.86 14.75 12.86
N PRO A 342 9.61 13.90 13.58
CA PRO A 342 11.03 13.70 13.32
C PRO A 342 11.23 12.86 12.04
N PRO A 343 12.49 12.65 11.60
CA PRO A 343 12.78 11.73 10.51
C PRO A 343 12.25 10.32 10.79
N LEU A 344 11.25 9.88 10.02
CA LEU A 344 10.66 8.55 10.12
C LEU A 344 10.94 7.77 8.85
N LEU A 345 11.06 6.45 8.96
CA LEU A 345 11.12 5.50 7.84
C LEU A 345 12.14 5.89 6.76
N GLY A 346 13.31 6.41 7.15
CA GLY A 346 14.39 6.69 6.20
C GLY A 346 14.36 8.02 5.47
N SER A 347 13.51 8.95 5.88
CA SER A 347 13.44 10.28 5.23
C SER A 347 14.67 11.18 5.45
N GLY A 348 15.57 10.85 6.38
CA GLY A 348 16.73 11.69 6.69
C GLY A 348 16.38 13.00 7.42
N PRO A 349 17.40 13.80 7.79
CA PRO A 349 17.21 14.95 8.68
C PRO A 349 16.52 16.16 8.05
N GLN A 350 16.53 16.27 6.73
CA GLN A 350 15.95 17.43 6.05
C GLN A 350 14.42 17.38 6.08
N PRO A 351 13.72 18.52 5.98
CA PRO A 351 12.29 18.54 5.76
C PRO A 351 11.91 17.74 4.51
N THR A 352 11.15 16.66 4.67
CA THR A 352 10.61 15.84 3.57
C THR A 352 9.12 15.60 3.78
N GLY A 353 8.40 15.40 2.68
CA GLY A 353 6.97 15.17 2.73
C GLY A 353 6.30 15.60 1.44
N GLY A 354 5.03 15.95 1.56
CA GLY A 354 4.18 16.32 0.45
C GLY A 354 2.72 15.98 0.73
N PHE A 355 1.83 16.60 -0.02
CA PHE A 355 0.40 16.36 0.02
C PHE A 355 -0.20 16.64 -1.37
N TYR A 356 -1.43 16.16 -1.59
CA TYR A 356 -2.19 16.40 -2.80
C TYR A 356 -3.15 17.56 -2.55
N SER A 357 -2.99 18.63 -3.31
CA SER A 357 -4.02 19.67 -3.37
C SER A 357 -5.30 19.11 -3.99
N LYS A 358 -6.44 19.73 -3.68
CA LYS A 358 -7.74 19.36 -4.25
C LYS A 358 -7.71 19.35 -5.78
N ASN A 359 -6.92 20.23 -6.41
CA ASN A 359 -6.76 20.24 -7.86
C ASN A 359 -6.04 18.98 -8.38
N VAL A 360 -4.97 18.55 -7.72
CA VAL A 360 -4.27 17.31 -8.09
C VAL A 360 -5.17 16.11 -7.87
N VAL A 361 -5.92 16.06 -6.76
CA VAL A 361 -6.90 14.99 -6.50
C VAL A 361 -7.93 14.92 -7.63
N ARG A 362 -8.53 16.06 -8.03
CA ARG A 362 -9.51 16.09 -9.14
C ARG A 362 -8.92 15.59 -10.46
N GLN A 363 -7.66 15.91 -10.76
CA GLN A 363 -6.98 15.43 -11.96
C GLN A 363 -6.79 13.90 -11.92
N ILE A 364 -6.39 13.35 -10.78
CA ILE A 364 -6.21 11.90 -10.59
C ILE A 364 -7.57 11.18 -10.65
N VAL A 365 -8.61 11.72 -10.02
CA VAL A 365 -9.98 11.20 -10.10
C VAL A 365 -10.50 11.18 -11.54
N ALA A 366 -10.27 12.26 -12.30
CA ALA A 366 -10.68 12.32 -13.71
C ALA A 366 -9.92 11.30 -14.58
N LEU A 367 -8.62 11.11 -14.36
CA LEU A 367 -7.84 10.08 -15.02
C LEU A 367 -8.39 8.69 -14.68
N ALA A 368 -8.61 8.41 -13.40
CA ALA A 368 -9.14 7.13 -12.93
C ALA A 368 -10.50 6.80 -13.56
N ASP A 369 -11.46 7.75 -13.61
CA ASP A 369 -12.74 7.54 -14.29
C ASP A 369 -12.54 7.20 -15.78
N SER A 370 -11.66 7.92 -16.47
CA SER A 370 -11.40 7.67 -17.89
C SER A 370 -10.90 6.23 -18.15
N LEU A 371 -10.16 5.66 -17.19
CA LEU A 371 -9.63 4.30 -17.21
C LEU A 371 -10.58 3.25 -16.62
N GLY A 372 -11.74 3.67 -16.08
CA GLY A 372 -12.68 2.77 -15.42
C GLY A 372 -12.31 2.34 -14.02
N ILE A 373 -11.48 3.12 -13.35
CA ILE A 373 -11.01 2.87 -12.00
C ILE A 373 -11.79 3.78 -11.05
N THR A 374 -12.47 3.17 -10.08
CA THR A 374 -13.08 3.89 -8.97
C THR A 374 -12.02 4.12 -7.89
N ILE A 375 -11.87 5.37 -7.46
CA ILE A 375 -11.00 5.72 -6.32
C ILE A 375 -11.80 5.64 -5.01
N ILE A 376 -11.21 4.98 -4.02
CA ILE A 376 -11.71 4.88 -2.65
C ILE A 376 -10.72 5.65 -1.77
N PRO A 377 -11.06 6.85 -1.25
CA PRO A 377 -10.23 7.55 -0.30
C PRO A 377 -10.29 6.85 1.06
N GLU A 378 -9.15 6.74 1.73
CA GLU A 378 -9.06 6.33 3.12
C GLU A 378 -8.51 7.45 4.00
N ILE A 379 -9.26 7.75 5.05
CA ILE A 379 -8.82 8.51 6.21
C ILE A 379 -8.94 7.57 7.40
N ASP A 380 -7.82 7.05 7.86
CA ASP A 380 -7.79 6.02 8.89
C ASP A 380 -8.09 6.61 10.28
N MET A 381 -9.07 6.02 10.97
CA MET A 381 -9.58 6.48 12.26
C MET A 381 -10.27 5.34 13.04
N PRO A 382 -10.29 5.38 14.39
CA PRO A 382 -9.72 6.42 15.24
C PRO A 382 -8.23 6.22 15.54
N GLY A 383 -7.63 5.07 15.17
CA GLY A 383 -6.20 4.83 15.25
C GLY A 383 -5.40 5.70 14.26
N HIS A 384 -4.09 5.47 14.18
CA HIS A 384 -3.25 6.00 13.10
C HIS A 384 -3.32 7.53 12.89
N PHE A 385 -3.51 8.29 13.97
CA PHE A 385 -3.81 9.71 13.92
C PHE A 385 -2.70 10.61 14.48
N TYR A 386 -1.52 10.06 14.79
CA TYR A 386 -0.45 10.80 15.48
C TYR A 386 -0.05 12.10 14.76
N ALA A 387 0.15 12.06 13.44
CA ALA A 387 0.54 13.21 12.63
C ALA A 387 -0.48 14.36 12.73
N ALA A 388 -1.76 14.05 12.55
CA ALA A 388 -2.84 15.02 12.62
C ALA A 388 -2.97 15.60 14.04
N LEU A 389 -2.77 14.79 15.08
CA LEU A 389 -2.77 15.26 16.48
C LEU A 389 -1.58 16.16 16.82
N GLN A 390 -0.48 16.13 16.06
CA GLN A 390 0.59 17.12 16.20
C GLN A 390 0.23 18.46 15.56
N ALA A 391 -0.55 18.44 14.47
CA ALA A 391 -1.02 19.65 13.80
C ALA A 391 -2.19 20.33 14.53
N LEU A 392 -3.08 19.52 15.13
CA LEU A 392 -4.33 19.94 15.76
C LEU A 392 -4.41 19.38 17.20
N PRO A 393 -3.59 19.90 18.14
CA PRO A 393 -3.53 19.39 19.51
C PRO A 393 -4.86 19.52 20.27
N GLU A 394 -5.76 20.41 19.87
CA GLU A 394 -7.10 20.58 20.45
C GLU A 394 -8.03 19.37 20.26
N LEU A 395 -7.67 18.45 19.36
CA LEU A 395 -8.38 17.18 19.17
C LEU A 395 -8.07 16.15 20.27
N ARG A 396 -7.10 16.43 21.15
CA ARG A 396 -6.84 15.62 22.33
C ARG A 396 -7.79 16.00 23.47
N ASP A 397 -8.18 15.03 24.29
CA ASP A 397 -8.82 15.34 25.56
C ASP A 397 -7.80 16.07 26.45
N PRO A 398 -8.06 17.34 26.84
CA PRO A 398 -7.11 18.13 27.63
C PRO A 398 -6.85 17.56 29.03
N ASN A 399 -7.72 16.67 29.52
CA ASN A 399 -7.59 16.01 30.82
C ASN A 399 -7.12 14.57 30.73
N GLU A 400 -6.85 14.06 29.52
CA GLU A 400 -6.25 12.73 29.38
C GLU A 400 -4.82 12.74 29.95
N THR A 401 -4.55 11.77 30.81
CA THR A 401 -3.25 11.58 31.43
C THR A 401 -2.66 10.24 31.04
N GLY A 402 -1.36 10.08 31.20
CA GLY A 402 -0.68 8.84 30.85
C GLY A 402 -0.38 8.70 29.35
N GLU A 403 0.09 7.51 29.00
CA GLU A 403 0.53 7.16 27.66
C GLU A 403 0.11 5.73 27.32
N TYR A 404 -0.42 5.54 26.12
CA TYR A 404 -0.50 4.25 25.44
C TYR A 404 0.30 4.31 24.13
N GLN A 405 0.75 3.17 23.62
CA GLN A 405 1.54 3.09 22.39
C GLN A 405 0.86 2.21 21.34
N SER A 406 0.94 2.62 20.07
CA SER A 406 0.49 1.82 18.93
C SER A 406 1.41 0.65 18.59
N VAL A 407 0.96 -0.22 17.69
CA VAL A 407 1.77 -1.30 17.11
C VAL A 407 3.08 -0.74 16.53
N GLN A 408 3.01 0.46 15.94
CA GLN A 408 4.10 1.23 15.34
C GLN A 408 4.89 2.04 16.38
N GLY A 409 4.45 2.09 17.64
CA GLY A 409 5.18 2.70 18.75
C GLY A 409 4.99 4.22 18.82
N PHE A 410 3.89 4.73 18.29
CA PHE A 410 3.48 6.12 18.47
C PHE A 410 2.69 6.26 19.77
N PRO A 411 3.02 7.27 20.60
CA PRO A 411 2.31 7.50 21.85
C PRO A 411 1.00 8.26 21.59
N ASN A 412 -0.06 7.83 22.26
CA ASN A 412 -1.37 8.50 22.26
C ASN A 412 -1.85 8.86 20.85
N ASN A 413 -1.84 7.89 19.95
CA ASN A 413 -2.03 8.10 18.51
C ASN A 413 -3.49 8.08 18.06
N SER A 414 -4.46 7.90 18.96
CA SER A 414 -5.86 7.68 18.59
C SER A 414 -6.79 8.85 18.95
N LEU A 415 -7.76 9.15 18.09
CA LEU A 415 -8.86 10.08 18.37
C LEU A 415 -9.76 9.56 19.49
N ASN A 416 -10.07 10.40 20.48
CA ASN A 416 -10.87 10.00 21.64
C ASN A 416 -12.38 9.97 21.31
N PRO A 417 -13.07 8.81 21.39
CA PRO A 417 -14.50 8.68 21.10
C PRO A 417 -15.41 9.54 21.98
N ALA A 418 -14.95 9.94 23.16
CA ALA A 418 -15.72 10.72 24.12
C ALA A 418 -15.46 12.24 24.02
N HIS A 419 -14.57 12.69 23.13
CA HIS A 419 -14.23 14.10 22.97
C HIS A 419 -14.99 14.73 21.80
N GLU A 420 -16.07 15.45 22.09
CA GLU A 420 -16.99 16.01 21.08
C GLU A 420 -16.33 16.83 19.94
N PRO A 421 -15.29 17.66 20.18
CA PRO A 421 -14.59 18.37 19.10
C PRO A 421 -14.07 17.46 17.98
N VAL A 422 -13.77 16.19 18.27
CA VAL A 422 -13.35 15.19 17.28
C VAL A 422 -14.41 15.01 16.20
N TYR A 423 -15.68 14.93 16.55
CA TYR A 423 -16.73 14.65 15.57
C TYR A 423 -16.95 15.82 14.62
N LYS A 424 -16.87 17.07 15.11
CA LYS A 424 -16.92 18.23 14.21
C LYS A 424 -15.79 18.19 13.18
N PHE A 425 -14.59 17.81 13.60
CA PHE A 425 -13.44 17.64 12.71
C PHE A 425 -13.67 16.52 11.70
N VAL A 426 -14.04 15.31 12.16
CA VAL A 426 -14.26 14.14 11.31
C VAL A 426 -15.36 14.40 10.28
N GLU A 427 -16.50 14.95 10.70
CA GLU A 427 -17.62 15.29 9.83
C GLU A 427 -17.21 16.29 8.73
N THR A 428 -16.41 17.30 9.09
CA THR A 428 -15.92 18.30 8.13
C THR A 428 -14.94 17.67 7.13
N VAL A 429 -14.03 16.81 7.58
CA VAL A 429 -13.12 16.07 6.70
C VAL A 429 -13.90 15.16 5.74
N ILE A 430 -14.90 14.42 6.24
CA ILE A 430 -15.75 13.55 5.42
C ILE A 430 -16.45 14.35 4.32
N ASP A 431 -17.02 15.51 4.65
CA ASP A 431 -17.68 16.37 3.68
C ASP A 431 -16.72 16.83 2.57
N GLU A 432 -15.56 17.37 2.94
CA GLU A 432 -14.59 17.85 1.97
C GLU A 432 -13.98 16.73 1.12
N VAL A 433 -13.79 15.54 1.70
CA VAL A 433 -13.29 14.37 0.97
C VAL A 433 -14.36 13.85 0.02
N LEU A 434 -15.61 13.62 0.46
CA LEU A 434 -16.68 13.11 -0.41
C LEU A 434 -16.97 14.05 -1.59
N ASP A 435 -16.79 15.36 -1.43
CA ASP A 435 -16.88 16.34 -2.53
C ASP A 435 -15.84 16.11 -3.64
N LEU A 436 -14.71 15.46 -3.33
CA LEU A 436 -13.64 15.17 -4.29
C LEU A 436 -13.78 13.80 -4.95
N PHE A 437 -14.49 12.86 -4.33
CA PHE A 437 -14.55 11.45 -4.74
C PHE A 437 -15.97 11.03 -5.13
N PRO A 438 -16.34 11.09 -6.43
CA PRO A 438 -17.71 10.93 -6.90
C PRO A 438 -18.27 9.50 -6.77
N ALA A 439 -17.44 8.54 -6.39
CA ALA A 439 -17.86 7.16 -6.17
C ALA A 439 -18.80 7.02 -4.95
N GLY A 440 -18.81 7.99 -4.04
CA GLY A 440 -19.60 7.92 -2.82
C GLY A 440 -19.15 6.77 -1.92
N ILE A 441 -17.84 6.54 -1.83
CA ILE A 441 -17.23 5.55 -0.93
C ILE A 441 -16.23 6.29 -0.06
N PHE A 442 -16.22 6.00 1.24
CA PHE A 442 -15.24 6.51 2.19
C PHE A 442 -14.73 5.35 3.04
N HIS A 443 -13.43 5.06 2.99
CA HIS A 443 -12.82 4.07 3.86
C HIS A 443 -12.38 4.75 5.15
N LEU A 444 -12.85 4.26 6.30
CA LEU A 444 -12.53 4.85 7.60
C LEU A 444 -11.35 4.19 8.32
N GLY A 445 -10.74 3.17 7.72
CA GLY A 445 -9.69 2.34 8.33
C GLY A 445 -10.24 1.50 9.48
N ALA A 446 -9.91 1.91 10.71
CA ALA A 446 -10.32 1.31 11.99
C ALA A 446 -9.46 0.14 12.48
N ASP A 447 -8.27 -0.04 11.93
CA ASP A 447 -7.31 -1.02 12.37
C ASP A 447 -6.49 -0.56 13.59
N GLU A 448 -5.90 -1.55 14.25
CA GLU A 448 -4.82 -1.44 15.25
C GLU A 448 -4.95 -0.39 16.37
N VAL A 449 -6.18 -0.05 16.79
CA VAL A 449 -6.38 0.77 18.00
C VAL A 449 -5.68 0.11 19.20
N PRO A 450 -4.85 0.84 19.97
CA PRO A 450 -4.12 0.24 21.09
C PRO A 450 -5.05 -0.25 22.20
N LEU A 451 -4.79 -1.42 22.79
CA LEU A 451 -5.59 -1.94 23.92
C LEU A 451 -5.75 -0.93 25.07
N ALA A 452 -4.71 -0.14 25.35
CA ALA A 452 -4.72 0.87 26.41
C ALA A 452 -5.24 2.26 25.97
N ALA A 453 -5.70 2.42 24.72
CA ALA A 453 -6.17 3.71 24.20
C ALA A 453 -7.24 4.34 25.12
N TRP A 454 -7.05 5.61 25.46
CA TRP A 454 -7.97 6.42 26.27
C TRP A 454 -8.13 5.99 27.75
N SER A 455 -7.33 5.03 28.23
CA SER A 455 -7.43 4.51 29.59
C SER A 455 -7.18 5.56 30.70
N GLY A 456 -6.50 6.66 30.36
CA GLY A 456 -6.28 7.80 31.25
C GLY A 456 -7.16 9.02 30.97
N SER A 457 -8.14 8.92 30.05
CA SER A 457 -9.11 9.97 29.75
C SER A 457 -10.32 9.87 30.68
N PRO A 458 -10.62 10.91 31.48
CA PRO A 458 -11.85 10.96 32.27
C PRO A 458 -13.11 10.83 31.40
N LEU A 459 -13.12 11.45 30.21
CA LEU A 459 -14.25 11.38 29.28
C LEU A 459 -14.49 9.94 28.80
N ALA A 460 -13.42 9.24 28.41
CA ALA A 460 -13.53 7.84 27.95
C ALA A 460 -13.96 6.91 29.10
N LEU A 461 -13.47 7.14 30.32
CA LEU A 461 -13.87 6.39 31.50
C LEU A 461 -15.35 6.58 31.85
N ASP A 462 -15.87 7.80 31.73
CA ASP A 462 -17.29 8.11 31.95
C ASP A 462 -18.17 7.52 30.84
N MET A 463 -17.70 7.56 29.59
CA MET A 463 -18.38 6.93 28.45
C MET A 463 -18.46 5.42 28.62
N ILE A 464 -17.36 4.72 28.92
CA ILE A 464 -17.38 3.26 29.07
C ILE A 464 -18.22 2.82 30.28
N GLU A 465 -18.26 3.61 31.36
CA GLU A 465 -19.17 3.35 32.48
C GLU A 465 -20.64 3.47 32.05
N THR A 466 -20.96 4.47 31.23
CA THR A 466 -22.32 4.66 30.69
C THR A 466 -22.72 3.53 29.75
N LEU A 467 -21.81 3.08 28.88
CA LEU A 467 -22.07 2.05 27.87
C LEU A 467 -22.11 0.63 28.45
N ALA A 468 -21.23 0.33 29.41
CA ALA A 468 -20.96 -1.05 29.84
C ALA A 468 -20.81 -1.24 31.36
N GLY A 469 -21.06 -0.18 32.15
CA GLY A 469 -21.09 -0.21 33.61
C GLY A 469 -19.74 -0.08 34.30
N PRO A 470 -19.74 0.07 35.65
CA PRO A 470 -18.56 0.39 36.44
C PRO A 470 -17.47 -0.70 36.40
N ALA A 471 -17.85 -1.96 36.17
CA ALA A 471 -16.89 -3.06 36.05
C ALA A 471 -16.01 -2.92 34.78
N MET A 472 -16.58 -2.49 33.66
CA MET A 472 -15.82 -2.24 32.43
C MET A 472 -14.97 -0.98 32.54
N ARG A 473 -15.47 0.06 33.23
CA ARG A 473 -14.64 1.22 33.61
C ARG A 473 -13.41 0.79 34.40
N GLU A 474 -13.58 -0.02 35.45
CA GLU A 474 -12.45 -0.48 36.26
C GLU A 474 -11.47 -1.34 35.43
N LYS A 475 -11.98 -2.22 34.56
CA LYS A 475 -11.16 -3.01 33.64
C LYS A 475 -10.35 -2.12 32.68
N HIS A 476 -10.96 -1.06 32.17
CA HIS A 476 -10.30 -0.11 31.26
C HIS A 476 -9.25 0.74 31.98
N ALA A 477 -9.58 1.29 33.15
CA ALA A 477 -8.66 2.09 33.96
C ALA A 477 -7.39 1.31 34.36
N LYS A 478 -7.47 -0.02 34.50
CA LYS A 478 -6.29 -0.88 34.75
C LYS A 478 -5.29 -0.91 33.61
N GLN A 479 -5.69 -0.52 32.39
CA GLN A 479 -4.80 -0.43 31.23
C GLN A 479 -3.92 0.83 31.23
N PHE A 480 -4.11 1.74 32.20
CA PHE A 480 -3.34 2.98 32.31
C PHE A 480 -1.83 2.73 32.28
N ASN A 481 -1.13 3.35 31.33
CA ASN A 481 0.31 3.19 31.08
C ASN A 481 0.77 1.75 30.82
N GLN A 482 -0.13 0.87 30.38
CA GLN A 482 0.27 -0.45 29.92
C GLN A 482 0.68 -0.39 28.45
N LEU A 483 1.82 -1.01 28.15
CA LEU A 483 2.21 -1.33 26.79
C LEU A 483 1.40 -2.56 26.37
N GLY A 484 0.69 -2.44 25.24
CA GLY A 484 -0.12 -3.51 24.64
C GLY A 484 0.26 -3.74 23.18
N ASN A 485 -0.51 -4.59 22.50
CA ASN A 485 -0.35 -4.96 21.09
C ASN A 485 1.03 -5.58 20.78
N HIS A 486 1.56 -6.38 21.70
CA HIS A 486 2.82 -7.12 21.52
C HIS A 486 2.64 -8.39 20.67
N HIS A 487 1.40 -8.87 20.51
CA HIS A 487 1.07 -10.13 19.83
C HIS A 487 0.22 -9.96 18.57
N GLY A 488 -0.22 -8.73 18.23
CA GLY A 488 -0.95 -8.44 16.98
C GLY A 488 -2.04 -7.40 17.14
N ALA A 489 -2.70 -7.08 16.03
CA ALA A 489 -3.81 -6.12 15.92
C ALA A 489 -5.10 -6.53 16.66
N ASP A 490 -5.23 -7.79 17.06
CA ASP A 490 -6.48 -8.40 17.57
C ASP A 490 -6.61 -8.37 19.10
N GLU A 491 -5.62 -7.87 19.83
CA GLU A 491 -5.65 -7.83 21.30
C GLU A 491 -6.83 -7.03 21.87
N ILE A 492 -7.44 -6.15 21.06
CA ILE A 492 -8.61 -5.37 21.47
C ILE A 492 -9.91 -6.16 21.49
N GLU A 493 -10.02 -7.31 20.82
CA GLU A 493 -11.30 -8.01 20.69
C GLU A 493 -11.86 -8.41 22.07
N GLY A 494 -13.11 -8.02 22.35
CA GLY A 494 -13.74 -8.24 23.67
C GLY A 494 -13.19 -7.38 24.82
N SER A 495 -12.33 -6.40 24.54
CA SER A 495 -11.84 -5.42 25.50
C SER A 495 -12.83 -4.25 25.71
N PRO A 496 -12.73 -3.50 26.82
CA PRO A 496 -13.46 -2.24 26.98
C PRO A 496 -13.14 -1.22 25.87
N THR A 497 -11.91 -1.26 25.34
CA THR A 497 -11.45 -0.36 24.27
C THR A 497 -12.17 -0.63 22.96
N ALA A 498 -12.46 -1.89 22.63
CA ALA A 498 -13.28 -2.23 21.46
C ALA A 498 -14.72 -1.70 21.56
N ILE A 499 -15.27 -1.56 22.78
CA ILE A 499 -16.60 -0.94 22.98
C ILE A 499 -16.54 0.55 22.65
N LEU A 500 -15.51 1.26 23.12
CA LEU A 500 -15.30 2.67 22.81
C LEU A 500 -15.05 2.90 21.32
N GLN A 501 -14.21 2.06 20.70
CA GLN A 501 -13.95 2.11 19.26
C GLN A 501 -15.24 1.86 18.46
N ALA A 502 -16.03 0.84 18.82
CA ALA A 502 -17.29 0.55 18.15
C ALA A 502 -18.28 1.72 18.23
N GLU A 503 -18.31 2.47 19.33
CA GLU A 503 -19.16 3.67 19.45
C GLU A 503 -18.70 4.80 18.51
N PHE A 504 -17.38 5.02 18.41
CA PHE A 504 -16.82 5.95 17.43
C PHE A 504 -17.20 5.56 15.99
N ILE A 505 -16.97 4.30 15.62
CA ILE A 505 -17.26 3.76 14.29
C ILE A 505 -18.75 3.92 13.97
N LYS A 506 -19.65 3.60 14.90
CA LYS A 506 -21.10 3.77 14.71
C LYS A 506 -21.48 5.19 14.36
N ARG A 507 -20.93 6.18 15.08
CA ARG A 507 -21.25 7.60 14.86
C ARG A 507 -20.69 8.09 13.52
N VAL A 508 -19.45 7.75 13.20
CA VAL A 508 -18.82 8.10 11.92
C VAL A 508 -19.54 7.44 10.74
N HIS A 509 -19.85 6.14 10.84
CA HIS A 509 -20.60 5.39 9.85
C HIS A 509 -22.00 5.98 9.61
N ALA A 510 -22.71 6.36 10.67
CA ALA A 510 -24.02 7.01 10.54
C ALA A 510 -23.90 8.33 9.76
N TYR A 511 -22.84 9.10 9.99
CA TYR A 511 -22.60 10.34 9.25
C TYR A 511 -22.30 10.07 7.77
N ILE A 512 -21.36 9.18 7.45
CA ILE A 512 -21.04 8.77 6.06
C ILE A 512 -22.32 8.31 5.34
N SER A 513 -23.11 7.45 6.01
CA SER A 513 -24.39 6.94 5.49
C SER A 513 -25.43 8.03 5.27
N SER A 514 -25.43 9.10 6.09
CA SER A 514 -26.33 10.24 5.93
C SER A 514 -26.01 11.08 4.68
N LYS A 515 -24.76 11.03 4.21
CA LYS A 515 -24.31 11.64 2.94
C LYS A 515 -24.61 10.75 1.73
N GLY A 516 -25.21 9.57 1.96
CA GLY A 516 -25.49 8.59 0.90
C GLY A 516 -24.27 7.79 0.45
N ALA A 517 -23.16 7.88 1.18
CA ALA A 517 -21.92 7.16 0.86
C ALA A 517 -21.88 5.77 1.52
N ILE A 518 -21.08 4.89 0.94
CA ILE A 518 -20.75 3.55 1.44
C ILE A 518 -19.50 3.63 2.31
N THR A 519 -19.55 2.95 3.45
CA THR A 519 -18.43 2.87 4.39
C THR A 519 -17.54 1.68 4.06
N GLY A 520 -16.27 1.91 3.74
CA GLY A 520 -15.25 0.87 3.76
C GLY A 520 -14.54 0.83 5.11
N GLY A 521 -14.06 -0.33 5.54
CA GLY A 521 -13.18 -0.44 6.70
C GLY A 521 -12.32 -1.70 6.63
N TRP A 522 -11.26 -1.74 7.42
CA TRP A 522 -10.58 -3.00 7.71
C TRP A 522 -11.52 -3.91 8.52
N GLU A 523 -11.18 -5.18 8.63
CA GLU A 523 -12.05 -6.18 9.27
C GLU A 523 -12.46 -5.84 10.70
N GLU A 524 -11.64 -5.08 11.42
CA GLU A 524 -11.92 -4.55 12.76
C GLU A 524 -13.17 -3.65 12.78
N ALA A 525 -13.54 -3.02 11.66
CA ALA A 525 -14.77 -2.25 11.55
C ALA A 525 -16.05 -3.11 11.72
N ALA A 526 -15.94 -4.43 11.56
CA ALA A 526 -17.03 -5.37 11.82
C ALA A 526 -17.22 -5.70 13.32
N HIS A 527 -16.30 -5.27 14.19
CA HIS A 527 -16.41 -5.49 15.63
C HIS A 527 -17.63 -4.78 16.21
N GLY A 528 -18.35 -5.48 17.09
CA GLY A 528 -19.56 -4.96 17.73
C GLY A 528 -20.72 -4.63 16.79
N ASP A 529 -20.69 -5.14 15.55
CA ASP A 529 -21.63 -4.80 14.47
C ASP A 529 -21.81 -3.26 14.36
N ALA A 530 -20.68 -2.54 14.38
CA ALA A 530 -20.66 -1.08 14.43
C ALA A 530 -21.10 -0.40 13.12
N VAL A 531 -21.09 -1.13 12.00
CA VAL A 531 -21.49 -0.63 10.68
C VAL A 531 -22.74 -1.36 10.16
N ASP A 532 -23.61 -0.63 9.45
CA ASP A 532 -24.72 -1.21 8.70
C ASP A 532 -24.18 -1.97 7.48
N LYS A 533 -24.41 -3.29 7.46
CA LYS A 533 -23.96 -4.21 6.42
C LYS A 533 -24.46 -3.82 5.03
N ALA A 534 -25.64 -3.22 4.91
CA ALA A 534 -26.19 -2.80 3.61
C ALA A 534 -25.51 -1.54 3.06
N LYS A 535 -24.74 -0.83 3.90
CA LYS A 535 -24.03 0.41 3.56
C LYS A 535 -22.54 0.33 3.86
N SER A 536 -22.00 -0.87 3.94
CA SER A 536 -20.59 -1.08 4.21
C SER A 536 -20.04 -2.32 3.53
N TYR A 537 -18.72 -2.35 3.40
CA TYR A 537 -17.96 -3.55 3.12
C TYR A 537 -16.70 -3.52 3.99
N VAL A 538 -16.12 -4.69 4.24
CA VAL A 538 -14.86 -4.80 4.98
C VAL A 538 -13.77 -5.47 4.16
N ILE A 539 -12.54 -5.03 4.36
CA ILE A 539 -11.35 -5.63 3.75
C ILE A 539 -10.69 -6.54 4.77
N GLY A 540 -10.74 -7.83 4.48
CA GLY A 540 -10.25 -8.88 5.35
C GLY A 540 -8.79 -9.24 5.08
N TRP A 541 -7.92 -8.98 6.05
CA TRP A 541 -6.47 -9.02 5.88
C TRP A 541 -5.78 -10.10 6.72
N ARG A 542 -6.43 -10.65 7.75
CA ARG A 542 -5.83 -11.66 8.62
C ARG A 542 -5.72 -13.03 7.95
N ASN A 543 -6.83 -13.60 7.48
CA ASN A 543 -6.87 -14.88 6.77
C ASN A 543 -8.25 -15.13 6.13
N VAL A 544 -8.35 -16.19 5.33
CA VAL A 544 -9.56 -16.48 4.57
C VAL A 544 -10.69 -17.04 5.44
N GLU A 545 -10.35 -17.73 6.53
CA GLU A 545 -11.32 -18.33 7.45
C GLU A 545 -12.13 -17.25 8.19
N ILE A 546 -11.47 -16.18 8.66
CA ILE A 546 -12.12 -15.01 9.27
C ILE A 546 -12.99 -14.30 8.24
N ASN A 547 -12.49 -14.13 7.01
CA ASN A 547 -13.23 -13.53 5.91
C ASN A 547 -14.52 -14.30 5.60
N ALA A 548 -14.43 -15.63 5.54
CA ALA A 548 -15.60 -16.49 5.36
C ALA A 548 -16.58 -16.34 6.53
N ALA A 549 -16.10 -16.32 7.78
CA ALA A 549 -16.95 -16.15 8.96
C ALA A 549 -17.68 -14.79 8.99
N LEU A 550 -17.03 -13.70 8.55
CA LEU A 550 -17.66 -12.38 8.41
C LEU A 550 -18.69 -12.36 7.27
N ALA A 551 -18.40 -13.01 6.15
CA ALA A 551 -19.35 -13.19 5.05
C ALA A 551 -20.59 -13.98 5.48
N GLU A 552 -20.44 -15.05 6.28
CA GLU A 552 -21.58 -15.79 6.85
C GLU A 552 -22.42 -14.94 7.81
N ARG A 553 -21.83 -13.90 8.42
CA ARG A 553 -22.55 -12.89 9.20
C ARG A 553 -23.24 -11.83 8.35
N GLY A 554 -23.09 -11.88 7.02
CA GLY A 554 -23.73 -10.98 6.06
C GLY A 554 -22.96 -9.70 5.75
N PHE A 555 -21.66 -9.62 6.07
CA PHE A 555 -20.82 -8.51 5.65
C PHE A 555 -20.31 -8.76 4.23
N ASP A 556 -20.35 -7.74 3.38
CA ASP A 556 -19.67 -7.78 2.09
C ASP A 556 -18.14 -7.69 2.30
N ILE A 557 -17.41 -8.63 1.70
CA ILE A 557 -15.97 -8.84 1.95
C ILE A 557 -15.14 -8.61 0.70
N VAL A 558 -14.02 -7.92 0.87
CA VAL A 558 -12.88 -7.94 -0.06
C VAL A 558 -11.73 -8.69 0.60
N VAL A 559 -11.21 -9.71 -0.07
CA VAL A 559 -10.13 -10.56 0.47
C VAL A 559 -8.77 -9.95 0.12
N SER A 560 -7.97 -9.64 1.13
CA SER A 560 -6.62 -9.05 0.97
C SER A 560 -5.64 -9.55 2.05
N PRO A 561 -5.41 -10.87 2.18
CA PRO A 561 -4.63 -11.42 3.28
C PRO A 561 -3.15 -10.98 3.22
N GLY A 562 -2.60 -10.57 4.37
CA GLY A 562 -1.21 -10.12 4.49
C GLY A 562 -0.19 -11.16 4.02
N GLN A 563 -0.52 -12.45 4.15
CA GLN A 563 0.37 -13.55 3.78
C GLN A 563 0.51 -13.75 2.26
N ARG A 564 -0.32 -13.10 1.43
CA ARG A 564 -0.36 -13.34 -0.03
C ARG A 564 -0.47 -12.08 -0.88
N TYR A 565 -1.28 -11.11 -0.44
CA TYR A 565 -1.66 -9.92 -1.23
C TYR A 565 -1.11 -8.60 -0.69
N TYR A 566 -0.34 -8.63 0.40
CA TYR A 566 0.45 -7.47 0.83
C TYR A 566 1.75 -7.46 0.04
N LEU A 567 1.86 -6.50 -0.87
CA LEU A 567 2.95 -6.36 -1.82
C LEU A 567 4.15 -5.65 -1.22
N ASP A 568 4.11 -5.26 0.05
CA ASP A 568 5.23 -4.79 0.87
C ASP A 568 6.00 -5.94 1.54
N MET A 569 5.41 -7.13 1.62
CA MET A 569 6.06 -8.32 2.13
C MET A 569 7.22 -8.74 1.22
N ALA A 570 8.30 -9.25 1.79
CA ALA A 570 9.41 -9.79 1.05
C ALA A 570 9.01 -10.96 0.13
N ASN A 571 9.71 -11.11 -0.99
CA ASN A 571 9.50 -12.20 -1.94
C ASN A 571 10.10 -13.54 -1.47
N GLY A 572 10.82 -13.55 -0.35
CA GLY A 572 11.46 -14.74 0.19
C GLY A 572 12.17 -14.50 1.53
N ILE A 573 12.74 -15.56 2.09
CA ILE A 573 13.39 -15.54 3.42
C ILE A 573 14.86 -15.08 3.40
N SER A 574 15.43 -14.86 2.22
CA SER A 574 16.84 -14.45 2.11
C SER A 574 17.05 -13.08 2.74
N TRP A 575 18.11 -12.92 3.54
CA TRP A 575 18.50 -11.61 4.09
C TRP A 575 18.65 -10.53 3.01
N ALA A 576 18.98 -10.94 1.78
CA ALA A 576 19.16 -10.06 0.63
C ALA A 576 17.84 -9.56 0.01
N GLU A 577 16.69 -10.15 0.31
CA GLU A 577 15.40 -9.57 -0.07
C GLU A 577 15.15 -8.28 0.73
N PRO A 578 14.47 -7.28 0.14
CA PRO A 578 13.88 -6.19 0.89
C PRO A 578 12.44 -6.52 1.30
N GLY A 579 11.83 -5.63 2.07
CA GLY A 579 10.40 -5.67 2.40
C GLY A 579 10.13 -6.16 3.82
N ALA A 580 8.87 -6.05 4.23
CA ALA A 580 8.43 -6.53 5.53
C ALA A 580 8.42 -8.07 5.57
N GLY A 581 8.39 -8.63 6.77
CA GLY A 581 8.24 -10.08 6.95
C GLY A 581 7.22 -10.49 7.99
N TRP A 582 6.47 -9.56 8.60
CA TRP A 582 5.62 -9.88 9.75
C TRP A 582 4.51 -10.90 9.42
N ALA A 583 3.92 -10.83 8.21
CA ALA A 583 2.93 -11.81 7.73
C ALA A 583 3.56 -13.05 7.06
N GLY A 584 4.89 -13.12 7.00
CA GLY A 584 5.62 -14.12 6.22
C GLY A 584 6.21 -13.53 4.94
N TRP A 585 6.26 -14.33 3.88
CA TRP A 585 6.76 -13.92 2.57
C TRP A 585 5.82 -14.48 1.48
N SER A 586 5.76 -13.79 0.35
CA SER A 586 4.98 -14.23 -0.81
C SER A 586 5.67 -13.80 -2.09
N GLY A 587 6.24 -14.74 -2.84
CA GLY A 587 6.79 -14.43 -4.16
C GLY A 587 5.70 -14.34 -5.22
N PRO A 588 6.08 -14.07 -6.48
CA PRO A 588 5.17 -14.06 -7.62
C PRO A 588 4.30 -15.32 -7.77
N GLN A 589 4.85 -16.51 -7.48
CA GLN A 589 4.12 -17.77 -7.62
C GLN A 589 3.10 -17.94 -6.49
N GLU A 590 3.48 -17.70 -5.25
CA GLU A 590 2.60 -17.82 -4.08
C GLU A 590 1.44 -16.83 -4.15
N THR A 591 1.71 -15.59 -4.60
CA THR A 591 0.66 -14.60 -4.88
C THR A 591 -0.25 -15.05 -6.01
N TYR A 592 0.29 -15.64 -7.09
CA TYR A 592 -0.52 -16.14 -8.20
C TYR A 592 -1.42 -17.32 -7.81
N GLU A 593 -0.91 -18.28 -7.05
CA GLU A 593 -1.60 -19.53 -6.75
C GLU A 593 -2.69 -19.40 -5.69
N PHE A 594 -2.69 -18.32 -4.91
CA PHE A 594 -3.72 -18.08 -3.90
C PHE A 594 -5.15 -18.05 -4.49
N GLU A 595 -6.08 -18.69 -3.79
CA GLU A 595 -7.50 -18.78 -4.16
C GLU A 595 -8.38 -18.14 -3.08
N ALA A 596 -8.93 -16.97 -3.38
CA ALA A 596 -9.71 -16.18 -2.43
C ALA A 596 -11.07 -16.77 -2.07
N ARG A 597 -11.60 -17.71 -2.87
CA ARG A 597 -12.88 -18.39 -2.61
C ARG A 597 -12.76 -19.58 -1.65
N ALA A 598 -11.54 -20.07 -1.41
CA ALA A 598 -11.33 -21.26 -0.61
C ALA A 598 -11.89 -21.07 0.81
N GLY A 599 -12.67 -22.03 1.33
CA GLY A 599 -13.22 -21.97 2.68
C GLY A 599 -14.54 -21.19 2.85
N PHE A 600 -15.01 -20.47 1.83
CA PHE A 600 -16.34 -19.86 1.85
C PHE A 600 -17.44 -20.91 1.60
N SER A 601 -18.61 -20.72 2.24
CA SER A 601 -19.82 -21.46 1.86
C SER A 601 -20.47 -20.85 0.62
N GLU A 602 -21.48 -21.53 0.06
CA GLU A 602 -22.28 -20.97 -1.04
C GLU A 602 -23.00 -19.66 -0.66
N GLU A 603 -23.37 -19.48 0.61
CA GLU A 603 -23.98 -18.24 1.09
C GLU A 603 -22.93 -17.14 1.25
N GLY A 604 -21.81 -17.43 1.93
CA GLY A 604 -20.70 -16.49 2.09
C GLY A 604 -20.13 -16.00 0.76
N LEU A 605 -20.13 -16.85 -0.28
CA LEU A 605 -19.70 -16.44 -1.63
C LEU A 605 -20.56 -15.33 -2.25
N LYS A 606 -21.81 -15.15 -1.81
CA LYS A 606 -22.68 -14.03 -2.27
C LYS A 606 -22.21 -12.68 -1.73
N HIS A 607 -21.51 -12.70 -0.61
CA HIS A 607 -20.94 -11.53 0.03
C HIS A 607 -19.48 -11.27 -0.36
N LEU A 608 -18.85 -12.17 -1.13
CA LEU A 608 -17.48 -11.98 -1.61
C LEU A 608 -17.48 -11.02 -2.82
N LEU A 609 -17.15 -9.75 -2.59
CA LEU A 609 -17.07 -8.73 -3.63
C LEU A 609 -15.87 -8.95 -4.57
N GLY A 610 -14.76 -9.42 -4.01
CA GLY A 610 -13.56 -9.74 -4.77
C GLY A 610 -12.26 -9.65 -3.97
N VAL A 611 -11.20 -9.17 -4.61
CA VAL A 611 -9.84 -9.18 -4.07
C VAL A 611 -9.17 -7.83 -4.15
N GLN A 612 -8.23 -7.59 -3.24
CA GLN A 612 -7.37 -6.41 -3.26
C GLN A 612 -5.92 -6.81 -2.96
N SER A 613 -4.98 -6.09 -3.58
CA SER A 613 -3.58 -6.05 -3.14
C SER A 613 -3.32 -4.80 -2.30
N CYS A 614 -2.48 -4.89 -1.28
CA CYS A 614 -2.08 -3.73 -0.47
C CYS A 614 -0.60 -3.41 -0.67
N ILE A 615 -0.29 -2.16 -0.99
CA ILE A 615 1.08 -1.67 -1.08
C ILE A 615 1.31 -0.71 0.10
N TRP A 616 1.61 -1.27 1.28
CA TRP A 616 2.13 -0.48 2.41
C TRP A 616 3.56 -0.01 2.11
N SER A 617 3.98 1.14 2.65
CA SER A 617 5.17 1.82 2.12
C SER A 617 6.32 2.01 3.10
N GLU A 618 6.29 1.44 4.31
CA GLU A 618 7.36 1.54 5.32
C GLU A 618 8.72 1.17 4.75
N SER A 619 8.78 0.05 4.02
CA SER A 619 10.01 -0.48 3.42
C SER A 619 10.40 0.17 2.09
N MET A 620 9.51 0.98 1.49
CA MET A 620 9.63 1.51 0.11
C MET A 620 10.54 2.74 0.01
N THR A 621 11.70 2.67 0.63
CA THR A 621 12.68 3.78 0.74
C THR A 621 13.51 4.02 -0.52
N ASP A 622 13.37 3.12 -1.50
CA ASP A 622 14.01 3.18 -2.82
C ASP A 622 12.99 2.69 -3.87
N ARG A 623 12.92 3.37 -5.03
CA ARG A 623 12.03 2.98 -6.13
C ARG A 623 12.38 1.62 -6.73
N ALA A 624 13.62 1.17 -6.61
CA ALA A 624 13.99 -0.20 -7.00
C ALA A 624 13.46 -1.27 -6.00
N ILE A 625 13.22 -0.91 -4.73
CA ILE A 625 12.52 -1.80 -3.79
C ILE A 625 11.05 -1.89 -4.18
N PHE A 626 10.43 -0.76 -4.55
CA PHE A 626 9.05 -0.76 -5.05
C PHE A 626 8.89 -1.71 -6.23
N ASP A 627 9.74 -1.59 -7.26
CA ASP A 627 9.65 -2.49 -8.43
C ASP A 627 9.89 -3.96 -8.06
N ARG A 628 10.82 -4.24 -7.13
CA ARG A 628 11.11 -5.61 -6.63
C ARG A 628 9.89 -6.25 -5.98
N LEU A 629 9.21 -5.48 -5.15
CA LEU A 629 8.13 -5.97 -4.30
C LEU A 629 6.80 -5.94 -5.05
N VAL A 630 6.47 -4.89 -5.79
CA VAL A 630 5.15 -4.77 -6.42
C VAL A 630 5.05 -5.61 -7.70
N PHE A 631 6.14 -5.74 -8.48
CA PHE A 631 6.10 -6.39 -9.78
C PHE A 631 6.89 -7.71 -9.82
N PRO A 632 6.33 -8.77 -10.42
CA PRO A 632 5.04 -8.83 -11.14
C PRO A 632 3.83 -9.22 -10.27
N ARG A 633 3.92 -9.16 -8.93
CA ARG A 633 2.85 -9.61 -8.02
C ARG A 633 1.53 -8.88 -8.24
N LEU A 634 1.54 -7.59 -8.60
CA LEU A 634 0.33 -6.84 -8.96
C LEU A 634 -0.43 -7.52 -10.12
N SER A 635 0.27 -7.97 -11.17
CA SER A 635 -0.34 -8.70 -12.29
C SER A 635 -0.85 -10.08 -11.88
N ALA A 636 -0.24 -10.73 -10.89
CA ALA A 636 -0.73 -11.98 -10.35
C ALA A 636 -2.07 -11.80 -9.61
N VAL A 637 -2.20 -10.74 -8.81
CA VAL A 637 -3.46 -10.39 -8.13
C VAL A 637 -4.54 -10.01 -9.16
N ALA A 638 -4.17 -9.26 -10.21
CA ALA A 638 -5.08 -8.94 -11.29
C ALA A 638 -5.61 -10.20 -12.00
N GLU A 639 -4.73 -11.19 -12.27
CA GLU A 639 -5.14 -12.46 -12.86
C GLU A 639 -6.05 -13.27 -11.91
N ALA A 640 -5.77 -13.29 -10.60
CA ALA A 640 -6.65 -13.93 -9.63
C ALA A 640 -8.02 -13.23 -9.48
N GLY A 641 -8.07 -11.92 -9.70
CA GLY A 641 -9.29 -11.12 -9.70
C GLY A 641 -10.18 -11.31 -10.94
N TRP A 642 -9.57 -11.68 -12.07
CA TRP A 642 -10.24 -11.72 -13.37
C TRP A 642 -10.45 -13.15 -13.90
N THR A 643 -9.41 -13.97 -13.91
CA THR A 643 -9.41 -15.30 -14.53
C THR A 643 -10.04 -16.32 -13.59
N LEU A 644 -10.98 -17.12 -14.10
CA LEU A 644 -11.58 -18.21 -13.34
C LEU A 644 -10.53 -19.23 -12.89
N PRO A 645 -10.64 -19.82 -11.68
CA PRO A 645 -9.60 -20.69 -11.11
C PRO A 645 -9.19 -21.84 -12.02
N GLU A 646 -10.14 -22.51 -12.66
CA GLU A 646 -9.91 -23.63 -13.59
C GLU A 646 -9.19 -23.23 -14.88
N ARG A 647 -9.05 -21.93 -15.14
CA ARG A 647 -8.30 -21.37 -16.27
C ARG A 647 -6.96 -20.78 -15.87
N LYS A 648 -6.59 -20.75 -14.60
CA LYS A 648 -5.27 -20.30 -14.14
C LYS A 648 -4.19 -21.33 -14.54
N SER A 649 -3.01 -20.84 -14.90
CA SER A 649 -1.83 -21.64 -15.22
C SER A 649 -0.58 -20.82 -14.94
N TRP A 650 0.18 -21.22 -13.92
CA TRP A 650 1.42 -20.55 -13.56
C TRP A 650 2.42 -20.52 -14.72
N GLU A 651 2.60 -21.64 -15.43
CA GLU A 651 3.51 -21.71 -16.58
C GLU A 651 3.11 -20.75 -17.71
N ARG A 652 1.81 -20.56 -17.94
CA ARG A 652 1.32 -19.53 -18.86
C ARG A 652 1.63 -18.15 -18.32
N PHE A 653 1.21 -17.83 -17.10
CA PHE A 653 1.41 -16.51 -16.51
C PHE A 653 2.90 -16.09 -16.53
N LYS A 654 3.77 -16.98 -16.05
CA LYS A 654 5.22 -16.83 -16.03
C LYS A 654 5.80 -16.55 -17.42
N ALA A 655 5.31 -17.20 -18.47
CA ALA A 655 5.77 -17.01 -19.85
C ALA A 655 5.35 -15.66 -20.45
N LEU A 656 4.34 -15.00 -19.88
CA LEU A 656 3.72 -13.80 -20.43
C LEU A 656 4.00 -12.53 -19.61
N VAL A 657 4.20 -12.67 -18.29
CA VAL A 657 4.18 -11.52 -17.36
C VAL A 657 5.34 -10.54 -17.56
N GLY A 658 6.45 -10.97 -18.15
CA GLY A 658 7.53 -10.06 -18.54
C GLY A 658 7.16 -9.02 -19.61
N LEU A 659 5.98 -9.15 -20.24
CA LEU A 659 5.44 -8.15 -21.17
C LEU A 659 4.67 -7.02 -20.46
N MET A 660 4.34 -7.19 -19.18
CA MET A 660 3.61 -6.21 -18.39
C MET A 660 4.52 -5.05 -17.98
N PRO A 661 4.02 -3.80 -18.02
CA PRO A 661 4.79 -2.64 -17.57
C PRO A 661 5.01 -2.68 -16.05
N ILE A 662 6.11 -2.06 -15.61
CA ILE A 662 6.43 -1.81 -14.20
C ILE A 662 6.49 -0.29 -13.96
N MET A 663 6.57 0.13 -12.70
CA MET A 663 6.39 1.54 -12.35
C MET A 663 7.62 2.39 -12.68
N TYR A 664 8.82 1.95 -12.29
CA TYR A 664 10.03 2.77 -12.41
C TYR A 664 11.07 2.23 -13.40
N GLY A 665 10.89 1.02 -13.93
CA GLY A 665 11.80 0.43 -14.91
C GLY A 665 13.06 -0.19 -14.29
N HIS A 666 13.09 -0.38 -12.96
CA HIS A 666 14.19 -1.05 -12.29
C HIS A 666 14.00 -2.56 -12.36
N TRP A 667 14.84 -3.24 -13.13
CA TRP A 667 14.86 -4.69 -13.24
C TRP A 667 16.00 -5.29 -12.43
N ALA A 668 15.79 -6.50 -11.90
CA ALA A 668 16.83 -7.25 -11.19
C ALA A 668 18.06 -7.47 -12.08
N ALA A 669 19.25 -7.40 -11.47
CA ALA A 669 20.51 -7.76 -12.12
C ALA A 669 20.50 -9.24 -12.54
N GLU A 670 21.27 -9.56 -13.59
CA GLU A 670 21.41 -10.93 -14.11
C GLU A 670 22.28 -11.82 -13.25
#